data_AF-A0A661TWX9-F1
#
_entry.id   AF-A0A661TWX9-F1
#
_cell.length_a   1.000
_cell.length_b   1.000
_cell.length_c   1.000
_cell.angle_alpha   90.00
_cell.angle_beta   90.00
_cell.angle_gamma   90.00
#
_symmetry.space_group_name_H-M   'P 1'
#
loop_
_entity.id
_entity.type
_entity.pdbx_description
1 polymer ?
#
loop_
_entity_poly.entity_id
_entity_poly.type
_entity_poly.pdbx_seq_one_letter_code
_entity_poly.pdbx_strand_id
1 'polypeptide(L)'
;MVASISQTQLFGNMTIGNITAFFKALLPDLMGLDRTPSLEECLNMILEALGGLNPKIKETVSTVFEFLYNIREIMRNGVKWFTTKVLDWVAGYISDFVSDLIGDLEDLIDQYTFYELEGDMNFGFAGLDMLTFSYYLKIDAGLDIDETGLCEEIKDMVVKGKYMDFTNSIKVFETIIDHITITPIIEASIKLGSMMTNTDLLGTILDMLGAEVQIQGEARFKLVLFSFKSGTFDMSEFLDLKEWYLMFSLSISKTFSIFDLIGAPSVASVAEDLGLDLITVTLTIGFKLEINLGSESESSGVHSILSLEITVAGTLHIGIDVAIAEVSLDFTLSISFTFTVDTSKPDPLTFQIKVEYKLKIHAEFLFVGKTWNFGGTIYTYTFPEGSETPQDHAGGFDEDGDGLPDTFEMENFGFAPTRSDTDGDGLGDNEELNAYGTDPLDPDTDGDGLTDYEEIITYGTNPFMRDTDGDRLTDYEETKIYGTDPHEVDTDGDGLDDHFEVHYTWDISNVTISITGVIIGGETYYDHTDPLNPDTDGDGLLDGQEGPLGGYYLPFAYDFGDHPIIFNYGYTHPLDNDTDDDSFMQETDGTISEPRTFLMSMTDKDEIDGITVVYIDPEEGPELRTFRTNPICPDSDQDTGSSSILLSDGYELSRTPPTDPLNNDCDGDGIIDGNEGTSSPYSNKTDPLNPDTDGDGLGDMQEIVLCLDPGNPDTDGDMVSDGDEFLKFGTNPRLWDSDNDRLSDGEELFYWHSNPMIKDSDNDGISDGDEVLIYFSDPMDEDSDNDNLTDPMEIFVYHTNPLEADSDYDGIVDGEEIFLYGTNPLDWDSDDDSILYPNETGGITWSMSDYREVIVFGTDPLDSDTDNDGISDALETYISSGTIPNFNPINVDATDPDTDDDGLLDGVELYVKNASDIIYPYVSYYITYPLNSSPLSSDTDGDGVDDYREIIIYASNANMTDTDKDGLTDYEEIVEYNTSPIFWDTDKDNISDYDEVHGFTASAGYKYPWIKVPYVTDPADPDTDDDLLPDGYEVQILKSNPRREDENDNDILDGLEFDTDEDGLADGLEFYVYNTSMYPGGGPLNPDSDMDGLSDGSEVYIYGTDPADPDTDDDGILDGAEIAVGTDPLVYTEWDEYVEALRILLGNNYIKILTPRGSIIDKFVDVRVINKTDFSEMWFRYKKEGGEYSDNYSLTYDPSTLQWVYSDIVWEEGKYTIEVF
;
A
#
# COMPACT_ATOMS: atom_id res chain seq x y z
N MET A 1 11.86 36.17 -128.80
CA MET A 1 11.25 36.86 -129.96
C MET A 1 10.00 37.57 -129.42
N VAL A 2 9.96 38.91 -129.42
CA VAL A 2 9.30 39.76 -130.44
C VAL A 2 7.77 39.55 -130.47
N ALA A 3 6.90 40.56 -130.31
CA ALA A 3 7.04 41.91 -129.75
C ALA A 3 5.63 42.51 -129.48
N SER A 4 5.54 43.45 -128.53
CA SER A 4 4.59 44.58 -128.46
C SER A 4 3.17 44.45 -129.06
N ILE A 5 2.18 44.29 -128.19
CA ILE A 5 0.92 45.06 -128.23
C ILE A 5 0.62 45.48 -126.78
N SER A 6 0.38 46.76 -126.54
CA SER A 6 -0.06 47.27 -125.24
C SER A 6 -1.57 47.00 -125.05
N GLN A 7 -1.95 46.32 -123.98
CA GLN A 7 -3.36 46.14 -123.61
C GLN A 7 -3.67 46.65 -122.21
N THR A 8 -3.80 47.98 -122.11
CA THR A 8 -4.47 48.68 -121.01
C THR A 8 -6.00 48.49 -121.06
N GLN A 9 -6.46 47.27 -121.36
CA GLN A 9 -7.87 46.93 -121.69
C GLN A 9 -8.29 45.55 -121.16
N LEU A 10 -7.89 45.19 -119.94
CA LEU A 10 -8.43 44.00 -119.25
C LEU A 10 -8.70 44.20 -117.74
N PHE A 11 -8.20 45.28 -117.12
CA PHE A 11 -8.48 45.63 -115.72
C PHE A 11 -8.70 47.15 -115.51
N GLY A 12 -9.20 47.85 -116.52
CA GLY A 12 -9.62 49.26 -116.40
C GLY A 12 -11.11 49.36 -116.07
N ASN A 13 -11.44 49.85 -114.87
CA ASN A 13 -12.80 50.07 -114.34
C ASN A 13 -13.52 48.82 -113.79
N MET A 14 -12.93 48.11 -112.82
CA MET A 14 -13.76 47.37 -111.85
C MET A 14 -14.53 48.37 -110.99
N THR A 15 -15.86 48.39 -111.13
CA THR A 15 -16.75 49.14 -110.25
C THR A 15 -16.94 48.40 -108.92
N ILE A 16 -17.30 49.11 -107.85
CA ILE A 16 -17.60 48.49 -106.54
C ILE A 16 -18.62 47.36 -106.68
N GLY A 17 -19.65 47.53 -107.51
CA GLY A 17 -20.66 46.48 -107.76
C GLY A 17 -20.09 45.16 -108.28
N ASN A 18 -19.04 45.19 -109.11
CA ASN A 18 -18.40 43.98 -109.62
C ASN A 18 -17.58 43.26 -108.54
N ILE A 19 -16.94 44.02 -107.65
CA ILE A 19 -16.22 43.50 -106.49
C ILE A 19 -17.22 42.94 -105.46
N THR A 20 -18.33 43.63 -105.20
CA THR A 20 -19.42 43.13 -104.34
C THR A 20 -20.05 41.86 -104.90
N ALA A 21 -20.25 41.74 -106.21
CA ALA A 21 -20.74 40.51 -106.85
C ALA A 21 -19.77 39.33 -106.65
N PHE A 22 -18.46 39.58 -106.82
CA PHE A 22 -17.42 38.58 -106.58
C PHE A 22 -17.39 38.11 -105.12
N PHE A 23 -17.47 39.03 -104.15
CA PHE A 23 -17.52 38.67 -102.73
C PHE A 23 -18.85 38.00 -102.32
N LYS A 24 -20.00 38.41 -102.86
CA LYS A 24 -21.28 37.71 -102.63
C LYS A 24 -21.28 36.26 -103.14
N ALA A 25 -20.50 35.96 -104.18
CA ALA A 25 -20.33 34.61 -104.71
C ALA A 25 -19.36 33.73 -103.89
N LEU A 26 -18.44 34.34 -103.13
CA LEU A 26 -17.40 33.64 -102.34
C LEU A 26 -17.73 33.55 -100.84
N LEU A 27 -18.36 34.58 -100.27
CA LEU A 27 -18.69 34.74 -98.85
C LEU A 27 -20.14 35.21 -98.66
N PRO A 28 -21.15 34.41 -99.06
CA PRO A 28 -22.57 34.81 -98.98
C PRO A 28 -23.03 35.10 -97.55
N ASP A 29 -22.63 34.27 -96.58
CA ASP A 29 -23.07 34.37 -95.18
C ASP A 29 -22.58 35.67 -94.52
N LEU A 30 -21.32 36.05 -94.78
CA LEU A 30 -20.71 37.31 -94.28
C LEU A 30 -21.29 38.56 -94.97
N MET A 31 -22.02 38.38 -96.08
CA MET A 31 -22.68 39.41 -96.87
C MET A 31 -24.22 39.39 -96.70
N GLY A 32 -24.74 38.63 -95.74
CA GLY A 32 -26.16 38.60 -95.38
C GLY A 32 -27.07 37.99 -96.43
N LEU A 33 -26.64 36.92 -97.11
CA LEU A 33 -27.48 36.16 -98.04
C LEU A 33 -28.06 34.90 -97.38
N ASP A 34 -29.39 34.81 -97.28
CA ASP A 34 -30.13 33.72 -96.61
C ASP A 34 -29.89 32.30 -97.17
N ARG A 35 -29.27 32.18 -98.35
CA ARG A 35 -28.88 30.91 -98.95
C ARG A 35 -27.59 31.03 -99.76
N THR A 36 -26.75 30.01 -99.70
CA THR A 36 -25.57 29.89 -100.56
C THR A 36 -25.99 29.67 -102.02
N PRO A 37 -25.56 30.51 -102.99
CA PRO A 37 -25.85 30.26 -104.40
C PRO A 37 -25.09 29.01 -104.89
N SER A 38 -25.65 28.32 -105.88
CA SER A 38 -24.99 27.18 -106.53
C SER A 38 -23.77 27.61 -107.35
N LEU A 39 -22.86 26.66 -107.63
CA LEU A 39 -21.67 26.90 -108.45
C LEU A 39 -22.02 27.57 -109.79
N GLU A 40 -23.09 27.12 -110.45
CA GLU A 40 -23.54 27.66 -111.73
C GLU A 40 -24.17 29.06 -111.60
N GLU A 41 -24.87 29.37 -110.50
CA GLU A 41 -25.34 30.72 -110.19
C GLU A 41 -24.16 31.68 -109.92
N CYS A 42 -23.20 31.31 -109.05
CA CYS A 42 -22.01 32.12 -108.76
C CYS A 42 -21.16 32.40 -110.00
N LEU A 43 -20.93 31.36 -110.81
CA LEU A 43 -20.11 31.46 -112.02
C LEU A 43 -20.82 32.33 -113.08
N ASN A 44 -22.15 32.25 -113.21
CA ASN A 44 -22.91 33.19 -114.05
C ASN A 44 -22.85 34.64 -113.54
N MET A 45 -23.01 34.88 -112.24
CA MET A 45 -22.91 36.24 -111.66
C MET A 45 -21.55 36.90 -111.95
N ILE A 46 -20.45 36.13 -111.88
CA ILE A 46 -19.10 36.62 -112.18
C ILE A 46 -18.90 36.83 -113.68
N LEU A 47 -19.43 35.93 -114.52
CA LEU A 47 -19.35 36.06 -115.98
C LEU A 47 -20.15 37.25 -116.53
N GLU A 48 -21.32 37.55 -115.95
CA GLU A 48 -22.09 38.75 -116.30
C GLU A 48 -21.36 40.02 -115.85
N ALA A 49 -20.80 40.04 -114.64
CA ALA A 49 -20.02 41.17 -114.14
C ALA A 49 -18.75 41.46 -114.99
N LEU A 50 -18.13 40.43 -115.57
CA LEU A 50 -16.90 40.54 -116.37
C LEU A 50 -17.10 40.81 -117.87
N GLY A 51 -18.34 40.92 -118.35
CA GLY A 51 -18.74 41.59 -119.60
C GLY A 51 -17.87 41.39 -120.86
N GLY A 52 -18.24 40.43 -121.72
CA GLY A 52 -17.74 40.39 -123.11
C GLY A 52 -16.37 39.73 -123.33
N LEU A 53 -15.98 38.80 -122.46
CA LEU A 53 -14.71 38.07 -122.57
C LEU A 53 -14.67 37.08 -123.75
N ASN A 54 -13.47 36.94 -124.35
CA ASN A 54 -13.16 35.94 -125.37
C ASN A 54 -13.43 34.51 -124.83
N PRO A 55 -14.05 33.58 -125.59
CA PRO A 55 -14.40 32.24 -125.11
C PRO A 55 -13.24 31.46 -124.47
N LYS A 56 -11.99 31.64 -124.90
CA LYS A 56 -10.82 31.00 -124.27
C LYS A 56 -10.51 31.54 -122.86
N ILE A 57 -10.79 32.82 -122.62
CA ILE A 57 -10.65 33.45 -121.30
C ILE A 57 -11.80 32.97 -120.41
N LYS A 58 -13.01 32.84 -120.97
CA LYS A 58 -14.20 32.36 -120.26
C LYS A 58 -13.96 30.97 -119.64
N GLU A 59 -13.44 30.03 -120.42
CA GLU A 59 -13.06 28.68 -119.97
C GLU A 59 -12.01 28.71 -118.86
N THR A 60 -10.97 29.54 -119.00
CA THR A 60 -9.92 29.70 -117.98
C THR A 60 -10.46 30.26 -116.66
N VAL A 61 -11.38 31.25 -116.72
CA VAL A 61 -12.02 31.83 -115.53
C VAL A 61 -12.92 30.83 -114.82
N SER A 62 -13.66 29.98 -115.57
CA SER A 62 -14.46 28.90 -114.97
C SER A 62 -13.60 27.94 -114.13
N THR A 63 -12.51 27.42 -114.69
CA THR A 63 -11.65 26.45 -113.99
C THR A 63 -10.96 27.05 -112.75
N VAL A 64 -10.54 28.32 -112.83
CA VAL A 64 -9.98 29.04 -111.67
C VAL A 64 -11.04 29.26 -110.59
N PHE A 65 -12.28 29.57 -110.98
CA PHE A 65 -13.35 29.76 -110.00
C PHE A 65 -13.82 28.46 -109.34
N GLU A 66 -13.88 27.34 -110.06
CA GLU A 66 -14.10 26.01 -109.46
C GLU A 66 -13.03 25.66 -108.42
N PHE A 67 -11.76 25.94 -108.71
CA PHE A 67 -10.65 25.75 -107.76
C PHE A 67 -10.83 26.62 -106.50
N LEU A 68 -11.18 27.90 -106.66
CA LEU A 68 -11.42 28.82 -105.54
C LEU A 68 -12.67 28.42 -104.73
N TYR A 69 -13.74 27.96 -105.37
CA TYR A 69 -14.94 27.46 -104.70
C TYR A 69 -14.65 26.23 -103.85
N ASN A 70 -13.79 25.32 -104.33
CA ASN A 70 -13.41 24.11 -103.57
C ASN A 70 -12.48 24.39 -102.38
N ILE A 71 -11.77 25.53 -102.34
CA ILE A 71 -10.96 25.97 -101.19
C ILE A 71 -11.80 26.71 -100.13
N ARG A 72 -13.04 27.10 -100.45
CA ARG A 72 -13.94 27.88 -99.58
C ARG A 72 -14.15 27.26 -98.19
N GLU A 73 -14.35 25.94 -98.08
CA GLU A 73 -14.56 25.28 -96.78
C GLU A 73 -13.29 25.26 -95.90
N ILE A 74 -12.09 25.23 -96.51
CA ILE A 74 -10.82 25.35 -95.78
C ILE A 74 -10.70 26.76 -95.18
N MET A 75 -11.03 27.80 -95.95
CA MET A 75 -11.03 29.18 -95.48
C MET A 75 -12.09 29.42 -94.39
N ARG A 76 -13.27 28.79 -94.50
CA ARG A 76 -14.35 28.89 -93.50
C ARG A 76 -13.92 28.34 -92.14
N ASN A 77 -13.32 27.15 -92.12
CA ASN A 77 -12.82 26.55 -90.88
C ASN A 77 -11.57 27.28 -90.34
N GLY A 78 -10.69 27.75 -91.23
CA GLY A 78 -9.53 28.55 -90.87
C GLY A 78 -9.90 29.90 -90.25
N VAL A 79 -10.90 30.61 -90.79
CA VAL A 79 -11.41 31.86 -90.20
C VAL A 79 -12.08 31.59 -88.84
N LYS A 80 -12.88 30.52 -88.71
CA LYS A 80 -13.52 30.20 -87.42
C LYS A 80 -12.47 29.86 -86.33
N TRP A 81 -11.48 29.03 -86.67
CA TRP A 81 -10.33 28.73 -85.81
C TRP A 81 -9.53 29.99 -85.46
N PHE A 82 -9.29 30.87 -86.44
CA PHE A 82 -8.59 32.14 -86.23
C PHE A 82 -9.38 33.09 -85.32
N THR A 83 -10.70 33.22 -85.49
CA THR A 83 -11.53 34.03 -84.59
C THR A 83 -11.55 33.47 -83.17
N THR A 84 -11.60 32.14 -82.99
CA THR A 84 -11.46 31.54 -81.66
C THR A 84 -10.07 31.82 -81.08
N LYS A 85 -8.99 31.62 -81.84
CA LYS A 85 -7.63 31.88 -81.36
C LYS A 85 -7.31 33.36 -81.11
N VAL A 86 -7.95 34.28 -81.82
CA VAL A 86 -7.87 35.73 -81.53
C VAL A 86 -8.68 36.08 -80.29
N LEU A 87 -9.84 35.44 -80.05
CA LEU A 87 -10.60 35.62 -78.81
C LEU A 87 -9.87 35.01 -77.61
N ASP A 88 -9.28 33.82 -77.74
CA ASP A 88 -8.39 33.22 -76.72
C ASP A 88 -7.20 34.15 -76.42
N TRP A 89 -6.60 34.75 -77.44
CA TRP A 89 -5.44 35.65 -77.31
C TRP A 89 -5.79 37.00 -76.68
N VAL A 90 -6.96 37.57 -77.01
CA VAL A 90 -7.47 38.79 -76.36
C VAL A 90 -7.92 38.51 -74.93
N ALA A 91 -8.51 37.34 -74.65
CA ALA A 91 -8.83 36.91 -73.30
C ALA A 91 -7.55 36.75 -72.45
N GLY A 92 -6.48 36.17 -73.00
CA GLY A 92 -5.17 36.13 -72.35
C GLY A 92 -4.64 37.52 -72.00
N TYR A 93 -4.60 38.45 -72.96
CA TYR A 93 -4.17 39.83 -72.69
C TYR A 93 -5.04 40.61 -71.69
N ILE A 94 -6.33 40.26 -71.56
CA ILE A 94 -7.21 40.83 -70.53
C ILE A 94 -6.88 40.21 -69.17
N SER A 95 -6.64 38.89 -69.11
CA SER A 95 -6.19 38.20 -67.90
C SER A 95 -4.86 38.77 -67.38
N ASP A 96 -3.87 38.89 -68.26
CA ASP A 96 -2.55 39.44 -67.93
C ASP A 96 -2.68 40.87 -67.36
N PHE A 97 -3.52 41.72 -67.98
CA PHE A 97 -3.73 43.11 -67.54
C PHE A 97 -4.52 43.23 -66.22
N VAL A 98 -5.48 42.33 -65.97
CA VAL A 98 -6.23 42.31 -64.71
C VAL A 98 -5.33 41.86 -63.57
N SER A 99 -4.49 40.85 -63.79
CA SER A 99 -3.54 40.37 -62.78
C SER A 99 -2.44 41.39 -62.48
N ASP A 100 -1.85 42.04 -63.50
CA ASP A 100 -0.92 43.18 -63.31
C ASP A 100 -1.57 44.30 -62.47
N LEU A 101 -2.86 44.59 -62.68
CA LEU A 101 -3.61 45.63 -61.97
C LEU A 101 -3.97 45.24 -60.52
N ILE A 102 -4.17 43.95 -60.26
CA ILE A 102 -4.49 43.41 -58.93
C ILE A 102 -3.22 43.39 -58.07
N GLY A 103 -2.08 42.93 -58.60
CA GLY A 103 -0.79 43.01 -57.91
C GLY A 103 -0.38 44.47 -57.59
N ASP A 104 -0.57 45.42 -58.52
CA ASP A 104 -0.37 46.87 -58.26
C ASP A 104 -1.32 47.42 -57.16
N LEU A 105 -2.44 46.74 -56.87
CA LEU A 105 -3.40 47.12 -55.83
C LEU A 105 -3.04 46.51 -54.46
N GLU A 106 -2.65 45.23 -54.45
CA GLU A 106 -2.17 44.49 -53.28
C GLU A 106 -0.92 45.16 -52.69
N ASP A 107 0.10 45.45 -53.51
CA ASP A 107 1.33 46.19 -53.14
C ASP A 107 1.05 47.57 -52.49
N LEU A 108 -0.10 48.18 -52.79
CA LEU A 108 -0.54 49.48 -52.25
C LEU A 108 -1.31 49.34 -50.93
N ILE A 109 -1.94 48.19 -50.70
CA ILE A 109 -2.80 47.90 -49.54
C ILE A 109 -1.98 47.28 -48.40
N ASP A 110 -0.98 46.43 -48.71
CA ASP A 110 -0.01 45.89 -47.74
C ASP A 110 0.79 46.98 -47.01
N GLN A 111 0.84 48.20 -47.55
CA GLN A 111 1.43 49.38 -46.90
C GLN A 111 0.55 50.00 -45.80
N TYR A 112 -0.66 49.46 -45.57
CA TYR A 112 -1.64 49.93 -44.58
C TYR A 112 -1.98 48.85 -43.53
N THR A 113 -0.96 48.32 -42.86
CA THR A 113 -1.14 47.65 -41.56
C THR A 113 -1.85 48.60 -40.58
N PHE A 114 -2.89 48.14 -39.91
CA PHE A 114 -3.69 48.98 -39.00
C PHE A 114 -2.98 49.25 -37.68
N TYR A 115 -2.23 48.27 -37.17
CA TYR A 115 -1.47 48.35 -35.92
C TYR A 115 -0.37 47.28 -35.90
N GLU A 116 0.79 47.60 -35.34
CA GLU A 116 1.89 46.65 -35.09
C GLU A 116 2.65 47.08 -33.83
N LEU A 117 2.96 46.14 -32.95
CA LEU A 117 3.59 46.35 -31.65
C LEU A 117 4.49 45.15 -31.31
N GLU A 118 5.77 45.41 -31.01
CA GLU A 118 6.76 44.40 -30.62
C GLU A 118 7.58 44.89 -29.41
N GLY A 119 8.07 43.96 -28.57
CA GLY A 119 8.93 44.28 -27.43
C GLY A 119 9.33 43.07 -26.58
N ASP A 120 10.18 43.32 -25.58
CA ASP A 120 10.61 42.33 -24.59
C ASP A 120 10.22 42.82 -23.17
N MET A 121 9.77 41.91 -22.32
CA MET A 121 9.46 42.13 -20.90
C MET A 121 10.30 41.21 -20.03
N ASN A 122 11.16 41.78 -19.17
CA ASN A 122 11.92 41.01 -18.18
C ASN A 122 11.16 41.00 -16.86
N PHE A 123 11.01 39.81 -16.27
CA PHE A 123 10.47 39.58 -14.94
C PHE A 123 11.58 39.10 -14.01
N GLY A 124 11.68 39.72 -12.84
CA GLY A 124 12.79 39.51 -11.93
C GLY A 124 12.66 40.33 -10.65
N PHE A 125 13.18 39.78 -9.54
CA PHE A 125 13.19 40.44 -8.24
C PHE A 125 14.49 41.24 -8.04
N ALA A 126 14.38 42.40 -7.38
CA ALA A 126 15.53 43.22 -6.95
C ALA A 126 16.60 43.57 -8.02
N GLY A 127 16.24 43.56 -9.31
CA GLY A 127 17.17 43.82 -10.43
C GLY A 127 17.89 42.59 -10.98
N LEU A 128 17.47 41.38 -10.59
CA LEU A 128 17.89 40.11 -11.20
C LEU A 128 16.81 39.65 -12.19
N ASP A 129 17.04 39.87 -13.49
CA ASP A 129 16.16 39.40 -14.57
C ASP A 129 16.17 37.87 -14.64
N MET A 130 15.09 37.21 -14.21
CA MET A 130 14.98 35.74 -14.14
C MET A 130 14.36 35.14 -15.42
N LEU A 131 13.32 35.77 -15.96
CA LEU A 131 12.59 35.32 -17.14
C LEU A 131 12.38 36.49 -18.12
N THR A 132 12.49 36.23 -19.42
CA THR A 132 12.25 37.22 -20.48
C THR A 132 11.11 36.75 -21.39
N PHE A 133 10.09 37.58 -21.55
CA PHE A 133 8.97 37.36 -22.47
C PHE A 133 9.03 38.35 -23.65
N SER A 134 9.32 37.85 -24.85
CA SER A 134 9.19 38.62 -26.09
C SER A 134 7.74 38.59 -26.57
N TYR A 135 7.14 39.72 -26.92
CA TYR A 135 5.76 39.83 -27.40
C TYR A 135 5.66 40.54 -28.75
N TYR A 136 4.67 40.14 -29.56
CA TYR A 136 4.39 40.68 -30.89
C TYR A 136 2.88 40.69 -31.14
N LEU A 137 2.33 41.79 -31.65
CA LEU A 137 0.91 41.97 -31.99
C LEU A 137 0.78 42.77 -33.28
N LYS A 138 0.02 42.25 -34.26
CA LYS A 138 -0.23 42.85 -35.57
C LYS A 138 -1.72 42.83 -35.90
N ILE A 139 -2.24 43.89 -36.53
CA ILE A 139 -3.59 43.94 -37.09
C ILE A 139 -3.52 44.30 -38.58
N ASP A 140 -4.00 43.39 -39.41
CA ASP A 140 -3.97 43.47 -40.87
C ASP A 140 -5.39 43.60 -41.47
N ALA A 141 -5.49 44.11 -42.69
CA ALA A 141 -6.75 44.27 -43.42
C ALA A 141 -7.18 43.00 -44.16
N GLY A 142 -6.23 42.13 -44.53
CA GLY A 142 -6.45 40.84 -45.19
C GLY A 142 -7.42 40.91 -46.37
N LEU A 143 -7.04 41.60 -47.44
CA LEU A 143 -7.88 41.84 -48.61
C LEU A 143 -7.55 40.86 -49.74
N ASP A 144 -8.56 40.24 -50.33
CA ASP A 144 -8.47 39.23 -51.40
C ASP A 144 -9.39 39.62 -52.58
N ILE A 145 -9.00 39.31 -53.81
CA ILE A 145 -9.68 39.75 -55.04
C ILE A 145 -9.87 38.59 -56.01
N ASP A 146 -11.11 38.30 -56.39
CA ASP A 146 -11.42 37.26 -57.38
C ASP A 146 -11.01 37.71 -58.79
N GLU A 147 -9.73 37.49 -59.13
CA GLU A 147 -9.18 37.75 -60.47
C GLU A 147 -10.02 37.10 -61.58
N THR A 148 -10.57 35.91 -61.32
CA THR A 148 -11.19 35.07 -62.34
C THR A 148 -12.60 35.53 -62.66
N GLY A 149 -13.42 35.80 -61.64
CA GLY A 149 -14.74 36.40 -61.78
C GLY A 149 -14.67 37.81 -62.36
N LEU A 150 -13.74 38.64 -61.89
CA LEU A 150 -13.51 39.98 -62.44
C LEU A 150 -13.12 39.89 -63.93
N CYS A 151 -12.24 38.95 -64.30
CA CYS A 151 -11.91 38.65 -65.69
C CYS A 151 -13.10 38.18 -66.53
N GLU A 152 -13.95 37.28 -66.01
CA GLU A 152 -15.15 36.78 -66.70
C GLU A 152 -16.18 37.89 -66.92
N GLU A 153 -16.39 38.78 -65.96
CA GLU A 153 -17.32 39.91 -66.05
C GLU A 153 -16.82 40.97 -67.04
N ILE A 154 -15.53 41.31 -67.02
CA ILE A 154 -14.88 42.19 -68.03
C ILE A 154 -14.96 41.56 -69.44
N LYS A 155 -14.71 40.25 -69.56
CA LYS A 155 -14.83 39.46 -70.80
C LYS A 155 -16.28 39.46 -71.30
N ASP A 156 -17.28 39.39 -70.43
CA ASP A 156 -18.69 39.50 -70.79
C ASP A 156 -19.11 40.91 -71.23
N MET A 157 -18.56 41.96 -70.64
CA MET A 157 -18.72 43.32 -71.14
C MET A 157 -18.18 43.46 -72.57
N VAL A 158 -16.97 42.93 -72.84
CA VAL A 158 -16.30 43.02 -74.15
C VAL A 158 -16.95 42.12 -75.20
N VAL A 159 -17.39 40.91 -74.85
CA VAL A 159 -17.87 39.88 -75.80
C VAL A 159 -19.40 39.87 -75.94
N LYS A 160 -20.16 40.03 -74.84
CA LYS A 160 -21.64 40.01 -74.85
C LYS A 160 -22.26 41.40 -74.89
N GLY A 161 -21.47 42.47 -74.70
CA GLY A 161 -21.95 43.86 -74.80
C GLY A 161 -22.78 44.31 -73.58
N LYS A 162 -22.46 43.78 -72.40
CA LYS A 162 -23.00 44.22 -71.11
C LYS A 162 -22.45 45.63 -70.82
N TYR A 163 -23.32 46.63 -70.66
CA TYR A 163 -22.91 48.03 -70.44
C TYR A 163 -23.02 48.40 -68.95
N MET A 164 -21.89 48.71 -68.30
CA MET A 164 -21.89 49.42 -67.01
C MET A 164 -22.27 50.89 -67.22
N ASP A 165 -23.02 51.45 -66.28
CA ASP A 165 -23.40 52.87 -66.27
C ASP A 165 -22.40 53.70 -65.44
N PHE A 166 -21.33 54.14 -66.09
CA PHE A 166 -20.29 55.00 -65.49
C PHE A 166 -20.79 56.38 -65.04
N THR A 167 -22.07 56.75 -65.24
CA THR A 167 -22.63 57.99 -64.67
C THR A 167 -23.13 57.83 -63.24
N ASN A 168 -23.28 56.59 -62.76
CA ASN A 168 -23.59 56.30 -61.36
C ASN A 168 -22.44 55.54 -60.71
N SER A 169 -21.56 56.26 -60.01
CA SER A 169 -20.41 55.70 -59.31
C SER A 169 -20.78 54.62 -58.29
N ILE A 170 -21.98 54.68 -57.70
CA ILE A 170 -22.46 53.66 -56.75
C ILE A 170 -22.64 52.32 -57.46
N LYS A 171 -23.20 52.28 -58.66
CA LYS A 171 -23.39 51.03 -59.43
C LYS A 171 -22.10 50.41 -59.95
N VAL A 172 -21.13 51.26 -60.29
CA VAL A 172 -19.79 50.80 -60.66
C VAL A 172 -19.08 50.21 -59.44
N PHE A 173 -19.22 50.85 -58.28
CA PHE A 173 -18.69 50.36 -57.02
C PHE A 173 -19.35 49.05 -56.57
N GLU A 174 -20.69 48.94 -56.64
CA GLU A 174 -21.45 47.69 -56.43
C GLU A 174 -20.87 46.55 -57.30
N THR A 175 -20.63 46.79 -58.59
CA THR A 175 -20.12 45.73 -59.51
C THR A 175 -18.68 45.30 -59.22
N ILE A 176 -17.85 46.19 -58.67
CA ILE A 176 -16.45 45.91 -58.32
C ILE A 176 -16.37 45.23 -56.94
N ILE A 177 -17.14 45.73 -55.97
CA ILE A 177 -17.16 45.19 -54.60
C ILE A 177 -17.84 43.81 -54.53
N ASP A 178 -18.60 43.43 -55.56
CA ASP A 178 -19.09 42.05 -55.75
C ASP A 178 -17.94 41.02 -55.84
N HIS A 179 -16.71 41.44 -56.19
CA HIS A 179 -15.52 40.62 -56.46
C HIS A 179 -14.32 40.89 -55.52
N ILE A 180 -14.51 41.70 -54.47
CA ILE A 180 -13.47 41.98 -53.46
C ILE A 180 -13.94 41.40 -52.13
N THR A 181 -13.07 40.60 -51.52
CA THR A 181 -13.21 40.06 -50.16
C THR A 181 -12.34 40.88 -49.22
N ILE A 182 -12.86 41.24 -48.04
CA ILE A 182 -12.05 41.86 -46.97
C ILE A 182 -12.21 41.02 -45.70
N THR A 183 -11.10 40.61 -45.11
CA THR A 183 -10.98 39.69 -43.98
C THR A 183 -9.92 40.20 -43.00
N PRO A 184 -10.25 41.15 -42.10
CA PRO A 184 -9.27 41.69 -41.15
C PRO A 184 -8.76 40.63 -40.18
N ILE A 185 -7.45 40.58 -39.97
CA ILE A 185 -6.77 39.54 -39.17
C ILE A 185 -6.01 40.20 -38.01
N ILE A 186 -6.19 39.69 -36.80
CA ILE A 186 -5.33 39.98 -35.65
C ILE A 186 -4.36 38.80 -35.48
N GLU A 187 -3.06 39.07 -35.43
CA GLU A 187 -2.01 38.11 -35.12
C GLU A 187 -1.31 38.52 -33.83
N ALA A 188 -1.16 37.61 -32.86
CA ALA A 188 -0.44 37.88 -31.61
C ALA A 188 0.47 36.71 -31.24
N SER A 189 1.60 36.98 -30.60
CA SER A 189 2.49 35.96 -30.02
C SER A 189 3.26 36.45 -28.81
N ILE A 190 3.55 35.53 -27.89
CA ILE A 190 4.42 35.70 -26.73
C ILE A 190 5.40 34.51 -26.70
N LYS A 191 6.69 34.77 -26.46
CA LYS A 191 7.74 33.76 -26.37
C LYS A 191 8.51 33.93 -25.07
N LEU A 192 8.63 32.86 -24.30
CA LEU A 192 9.46 32.77 -23.10
C LEU A 192 10.87 32.36 -23.51
N GLY A 193 11.82 33.27 -23.30
CA GLY A 193 13.25 33.01 -23.45
C GLY A 193 13.80 32.17 -22.28
N SER A 194 14.89 31.46 -22.54
CA SER A 194 15.60 30.66 -21.53
C SER A 194 16.07 31.52 -20.35
N MET A 195 15.98 30.99 -19.12
CA MET A 195 16.58 31.60 -17.92
C MET A 195 18.03 32.07 -18.17
N MET A 196 18.35 33.28 -17.72
CA MET A 196 19.70 33.81 -17.86
C MET A 196 20.66 33.19 -16.84
N THR A 197 21.42 32.19 -17.28
CA THR A 197 22.39 31.42 -16.48
C THR A 197 23.67 32.19 -16.07
N ASN A 198 23.67 33.52 -16.07
CA ASN A 198 24.89 34.34 -15.92
C ASN A 198 24.83 35.44 -14.83
N THR A 199 23.84 35.43 -13.93
CA THR A 199 23.79 36.38 -12.78
C THR A 199 23.29 35.77 -11.47
N ASP A 200 24.25 35.39 -10.63
CA ASP A 200 24.39 35.68 -9.18
C ASP A 200 23.44 35.16 -8.08
N LEU A 201 22.45 34.29 -8.33
CA LEU A 201 21.87 33.48 -7.23
C LEU A 201 21.39 32.10 -7.66
N LEU A 202 20.38 32.04 -8.54
CA LEU A 202 19.77 30.77 -8.96
C LEU A 202 20.78 29.85 -9.65
N GLY A 203 21.71 30.41 -10.44
CA GLY A 203 22.82 29.64 -11.03
C GLY A 203 23.73 29.00 -9.96
N THR A 204 23.98 29.68 -8.85
CA THR A 204 24.78 29.13 -7.74
C THR A 204 24.03 28.03 -6.98
N ILE A 205 22.71 28.15 -6.82
CA ILE A 205 21.86 27.12 -6.20
C ILE A 205 21.81 25.87 -7.10
N LEU A 206 21.63 26.05 -8.41
CA LEU A 206 21.63 24.96 -9.40
C LEU A 206 23.01 24.28 -9.50
N ASP A 207 24.10 25.05 -9.48
CA ASP A 207 25.48 24.55 -9.39
C ASP A 207 25.72 23.75 -8.09
N MET A 208 25.18 24.19 -6.95
CA MET A 208 25.26 23.48 -5.66
C MET A 208 24.46 22.17 -5.66
N LEU A 209 23.32 22.11 -6.36
CA LEU A 209 22.46 20.93 -6.46
C LEU A 209 22.90 19.94 -7.54
N GLY A 210 23.84 20.35 -8.41
CA GLY A 210 24.33 19.56 -9.55
C GLY A 210 23.28 19.33 -10.64
N ALA A 211 22.28 20.21 -10.74
CA ALA A 211 21.11 20.05 -11.60
C ALA A 211 20.98 21.22 -12.58
N GLU A 212 20.95 20.92 -13.88
CA GLU A 212 20.63 21.90 -14.92
C GLU A 212 19.13 21.90 -15.20
N VAL A 213 18.52 23.09 -15.24
CA VAL A 213 17.10 23.30 -15.55
C VAL A 213 16.99 24.17 -16.81
N GLN A 214 16.19 23.74 -17.78
CA GLN A 214 15.88 24.52 -18.98
C GLN A 214 14.36 24.64 -19.13
N ILE A 215 13.89 25.87 -19.34
CA ILE A 215 12.48 26.22 -19.53
C ILE A 215 12.36 27.01 -20.84
N GLN A 216 11.39 26.66 -21.68
CA GLN A 216 11.05 27.38 -22.90
C GLN A 216 9.53 27.39 -23.10
N GLY A 217 9.00 28.42 -23.75
CA GLY A 217 7.58 28.48 -24.09
C GLY A 217 7.25 29.43 -25.24
N GLU A 218 6.18 29.15 -25.96
CA GLU A 218 5.67 29.99 -27.05
C GLU A 218 4.15 29.88 -27.15
N ALA A 219 3.45 30.99 -27.05
CA ALA A 219 2.02 31.10 -27.32
C ALA A 219 1.81 32.03 -28.53
N ARG A 220 0.96 31.67 -29.50
CA ARG A 220 0.57 32.56 -30.60
C ARG A 220 -0.84 32.26 -31.09
N PHE A 221 -1.56 33.28 -31.57
CA PHE A 221 -2.87 33.10 -32.19
C PHE A 221 -3.08 34.05 -33.39
N LYS A 222 -3.97 33.63 -34.30
CA LYS A 222 -4.45 34.40 -35.44
C LYS A 222 -5.97 34.34 -35.50
N LEU A 223 -6.61 35.49 -35.53
CA LEU A 223 -8.07 35.65 -35.42
C LEU A 223 -8.59 36.51 -36.57
N VAL A 224 -9.52 35.99 -37.37
CA VAL A 224 -10.24 36.73 -38.41
C VAL A 224 -11.48 37.38 -37.77
N LEU A 225 -11.64 38.69 -37.95
CA LEU A 225 -12.69 39.44 -37.26
C LEU A 225 -14.07 39.33 -37.92
N PHE A 226 -14.12 39.36 -39.24
CA PHE A 226 -15.32 39.17 -40.08
C PHE A 226 -14.85 39.04 -41.52
N SER A 227 -15.67 38.45 -42.40
CA SER A 227 -15.49 38.64 -43.84
C SER A 227 -16.56 39.54 -44.43
N PHE A 228 -16.14 40.33 -45.41
CA PHE A 228 -17.02 41.14 -46.23
C PHE A 228 -16.92 40.64 -47.66
N LYS A 229 -17.96 39.93 -48.11
CA LYS A 229 -18.02 39.22 -49.39
C LYS A 229 -19.24 39.71 -50.18
N SER A 230 -19.02 40.05 -51.45
CA SER A 230 -20.01 40.54 -52.42
C SER A 230 -21.01 41.59 -51.88
N GLY A 231 -20.49 42.65 -51.25
CA GLY A 231 -21.31 43.77 -50.75
C GLY A 231 -22.09 43.49 -49.45
N THR A 232 -21.96 42.30 -48.87
CA THR A 232 -22.58 41.91 -47.61
C THR A 232 -21.53 41.55 -46.55
N PHE A 233 -21.81 41.91 -45.30
CA PHE A 233 -21.06 41.37 -44.16
C PHE A 233 -21.46 39.92 -43.95
N ASP A 234 -20.51 39.02 -44.09
CA ASP A 234 -20.66 37.62 -43.72
C ASP A 234 -20.14 37.44 -42.29
N MET A 235 -21.09 37.33 -41.36
CA MET A 235 -20.81 37.14 -39.95
C MET A 235 -20.59 35.66 -39.58
N SER A 236 -20.56 34.74 -40.56
CA SER A 236 -20.23 33.33 -40.31
C SER A 236 -18.77 33.12 -39.93
N GLU A 237 -17.89 34.03 -40.34
CA GLU A 237 -16.45 34.07 -40.02
C GLU A 237 -16.15 35.17 -38.96
N PHE A 238 -17.11 35.50 -38.08
CA PHE A 238 -16.94 36.52 -37.04
C PHE A 238 -16.21 35.94 -35.82
N LEU A 239 -15.03 36.50 -35.50
CA LEU A 239 -14.09 35.96 -34.50
C LEU A 239 -13.64 34.51 -34.79
N ASP A 240 -13.38 34.21 -36.07
CA ASP A 240 -12.92 32.89 -36.51
C ASP A 240 -11.42 32.68 -36.22
N LEU A 241 -11.09 31.65 -35.44
CA LEU A 241 -9.74 31.38 -34.95
C LEU A 241 -8.95 30.55 -35.97
N LYS A 242 -8.10 31.21 -36.76
CA LYS A 242 -7.31 30.58 -37.84
C LYS A 242 -6.08 29.84 -37.34
N GLU A 243 -5.43 30.34 -36.29
CA GLU A 243 -4.30 29.67 -35.63
C GLU A 243 -4.38 29.93 -34.13
N TRP A 244 -4.05 28.93 -33.32
CA TRP A 244 -3.80 29.03 -31.89
C TRP A 244 -2.79 27.94 -31.54
N TYR A 245 -1.66 28.36 -31.00
CA TYR A 245 -0.51 27.52 -30.73
C TYR A 245 0.01 27.83 -29.34
N LEU A 246 0.26 26.78 -28.55
CA LEU A 246 0.81 26.86 -27.21
C LEU A 246 1.85 25.76 -27.05
N MET A 247 3.11 26.12 -26.84
CA MET A 247 4.19 25.21 -26.50
C MET A 247 4.76 25.59 -25.14
N PHE A 248 4.98 24.59 -24.29
CA PHE A 248 5.75 24.70 -23.06
C PHE A 248 6.68 23.49 -22.95
N SER A 249 7.94 23.71 -22.60
CA SER A 249 8.87 22.62 -22.29
C SER A 249 9.71 22.94 -21.06
N LEU A 250 9.83 21.93 -20.20
CA LEU A 250 10.66 21.89 -19.01
C LEU A 250 11.57 20.67 -19.13
N SER A 251 12.87 20.84 -18.90
CA SER A 251 13.79 19.72 -18.77
C SER A 251 14.73 19.92 -17.59
N ILE A 252 14.80 18.91 -16.73
CA ILE A 252 15.69 18.85 -15.58
C ILE A 252 16.68 17.72 -15.84
N SER A 253 17.98 18.01 -15.73
CA SER A 253 19.03 17.01 -15.86
C SER A 253 20.03 17.08 -14.71
N LYS A 254 20.30 15.94 -14.08
CA LYS A 254 21.27 15.79 -13.00
C LYS A 254 22.31 14.75 -13.39
N THR A 255 23.59 15.10 -13.22
CA THR A 255 24.72 14.18 -13.45
C THR A 255 25.35 13.80 -12.13
N PHE A 256 25.46 12.50 -11.87
CA PHE A 256 26.07 11.94 -10.65
C PHE A 256 27.08 10.85 -11.01
N SER A 257 28.09 10.64 -10.15
CA SER A 257 29.00 9.50 -10.27
C SER A 257 28.37 8.27 -9.61
N ILE A 258 28.84 7.07 -9.98
CA ILE A 258 28.38 5.83 -9.33
C ILE A 258 28.66 5.80 -7.81
N PHE A 259 29.65 6.56 -7.31
CA PHE A 259 30.01 6.56 -5.89
C PHE A 259 29.14 7.50 -5.03
N ASP A 260 28.53 8.52 -5.64
CA ASP A 260 27.61 9.43 -4.93
C ASP A 260 26.34 8.70 -4.47
N LEU A 261 25.97 7.60 -5.16
CA LEU A 261 24.81 6.76 -4.83
C LEU A 261 25.04 5.81 -3.64
N ILE A 262 26.27 5.70 -3.12
CA ILE A 262 26.66 4.68 -2.12
C ILE A 262 27.09 5.30 -0.77
N GLY A 263 26.83 6.60 -0.55
CA GLY A 263 26.88 7.23 0.77
C GLY A 263 28.23 7.24 1.50
N ALA A 264 29.36 7.06 0.80
CA ALA A 264 30.67 6.83 1.45
C ALA A 264 31.76 7.85 1.03
N PRO A 265 31.80 9.06 1.66
CA PRO A 265 32.78 10.11 1.32
C PRO A 265 34.25 9.69 1.46
N SER A 266 34.53 8.71 2.32
CA SER A 266 35.89 8.20 2.60
C SER A 266 36.50 7.36 1.48
N VAL A 267 35.73 6.98 0.45
CA VAL A 267 36.18 6.11 -0.66
C VAL A 267 36.60 6.91 -1.91
N ALA A 268 36.16 8.18 -2.03
CA ALA A 268 36.39 9.02 -3.20
C ALA A 268 37.89 9.12 -3.61
N SER A 269 38.79 9.32 -2.65
CA SER A 269 40.25 9.38 -2.90
C SER A 269 40.87 8.08 -3.43
N VAL A 270 40.20 6.93 -3.27
CA VAL A 270 40.65 5.63 -3.81
C VAL A 270 40.06 5.39 -5.21
N ALA A 271 38.91 6.00 -5.52
CA ALA A 271 38.30 5.94 -6.85
C ALA A 271 39.08 6.77 -7.88
N GLU A 272 39.58 7.96 -7.50
CA GLU A 272 40.45 8.84 -8.31
C GLU A 272 41.75 8.12 -8.74
N ASP A 273 42.42 7.44 -7.81
CA ASP A 273 43.66 6.67 -8.08
C ASP A 273 43.43 5.41 -8.95
N LEU A 274 42.17 4.96 -9.09
CA LEU A 274 41.78 3.79 -9.89
C LEU A 274 41.10 4.14 -11.22
N GLY A 275 40.82 5.41 -11.50
CA GLY A 275 40.12 5.88 -12.70
C GLY A 275 38.63 5.47 -12.75
N LEU A 276 38.00 5.31 -11.59
CA LEU A 276 36.58 4.94 -11.46
C LEU A 276 35.65 6.15 -11.30
N ASP A 277 36.24 7.35 -11.15
CA ASP A 277 35.62 8.68 -11.22
C ASP A 277 35.06 9.03 -12.61
N LEU A 278 35.46 8.28 -13.66
CA LEU A 278 35.05 8.48 -15.05
C LEU A 278 33.69 7.85 -15.41
N ILE A 279 33.01 7.20 -14.47
CA ILE A 279 31.70 6.58 -14.70
C ILE A 279 30.60 7.51 -14.18
N THR A 280 29.96 8.23 -15.10
CA THR A 280 28.89 9.18 -14.81
C THR A 280 27.53 8.69 -15.33
N VAL A 281 26.48 9.04 -14.60
CA VAL A 281 25.09 8.81 -14.98
C VAL A 281 24.42 10.16 -15.09
N THR A 282 23.92 10.52 -16.27
CA THR A 282 23.10 11.73 -16.46
C THR A 282 21.65 11.29 -16.61
N LEU A 283 20.84 11.57 -15.59
CA LEU A 283 19.39 11.39 -15.64
C LEU A 283 18.77 12.69 -16.16
N THR A 284 18.03 12.61 -17.27
CA THR A 284 17.26 13.73 -17.80
C THR A 284 15.78 13.38 -17.79
N ILE A 285 14.98 14.22 -17.13
CA ILE A 285 13.52 14.15 -17.12
C ILE A 285 13.02 15.38 -17.88
N GLY A 286 12.31 15.15 -18.98
CA GLY A 286 11.76 16.18 -19.85
C GLY A 286 10.24 16.08 -19.93
N PHE A 287 9.58 17.24 -19.85
CA PHE A 287 8.17 17.44 -20.10
C PHE A 287 8.02 18.43 -21.26
N LYS A 288 7.23 18.07 -22.28
CA LYS A 288 6.89 18.98 -23.38
C LYS A 288 5.40 18.88 -23.72
N LEU A 289 4.70 20.00 -23.56
CA LEU A 289 3.34 20.20 -24.03
C LEU A 289 3.39 21.04 -25.32
N GLU A 290 2.73 20.58 -26.38
CA GLU A 290 2.59 21.33 -27.64
C GLU A 290 1.16 21.19 -28.17
N ILE A 291 0.41 22.28 -28.17
CA ILE A 291 -0.95 22.38 -28.68
C ILE A 291 -0.93 23.24 -29.94
N ASN A 292 -1.51 22.76 -31.03
CA ASN A 292 -1.60 23.45 -32.31
C ASN A 292 -3.01 23.26 -32.91
N LEU A 293 -3.83 24.30 -32.78
CA LEU A 293 -5.21 24.40 -33.22
C LEU A 293 -5.27 25.42 -34.37
N GLY A 294 -5.29 24.98 -35.63
CA GLY A 294 -5.30 25.91 -36.76
C GLY A 294 -5.87 25.32 -38.04
N SER A 295 -6.41 26.20 -38.87
CA SER A 295 -6.96 25.90 -40.20
C SER A 295 -6.18 26.64 -41.28
N GLU A 296 -5.90 25.93 -42.39
CA GLU A 296 -5.28 26.41 -43.65
C GLU A 296 -3.74 26.27 -43.76
N SER A 297 -3.32 25.16 -44.39
CA SER A 297 -2.21 25.21 -45.36
C SER A 297 -2.46 24.19 -46.50
N GLU A 298 -2.43 24.66 -47.76
CA GLU A 298 -2.94 23.89 -48.92
C GLU A 298 -2.13 22.65 -49.36
N SER A 299 -1.07 22.26 -48.65
CA SER A 299 -0.12 21.24 -49.13
C SER A 299 0.11 20.02 -48.23
N SER A 300 -0.42 20.02 -47.01
CA SER A 300 -0.36 18.90 -46.09
C SER A 300 -1.53 18.99 -45.11
N GLY A 301 -2.59 18.22 -45.37
CA GLY A 301 -3.79 18.20 -44.52
C GLY A 301 -3.43 17.77 -43.10
N VAL A 302 -3.41 18.75 -42.21
CA VAL A 302 -3.17 18.60 -40.77
C VAL A 302 -4.27 19.37 -40.06
N HIS A 303 -4.89 18.70 -39.10
CA HIS A 303 -5.97 19.20 -38.27
C HIS A 303 -5.48 19.13 -36.81
N SER A 304 -5.96 20.08 -35.99
CA SER A 304 -5.82 20.21 -34.54
C SER A 304 -4.94 19.16 -33.83
N ILE A 305 -3.63 19.40 -33.72
CA ILE A 305 -2.72 18.51 -33.01
C ILE A 305 -2.52 19.02 -31.57
N LEU A 306 -3.13 18.33 -30.61
CA LEU A 306 -2.74 18.40 -29.20
C LEU A 306 -1.70 17.29 -28.94
N SER A 307 -0.42 17.63 -28.84
CA SER A 307 0.68 16.68 -28.60
C SER A 307 1.30 16.89 -27.22
N LEU A 308 1.05 15.98 -26.29
CA LEU A 308 1.72 15.90 -25.00
C LEU A 308 2.87 14.89 -25.05
N GLU A 309 4.11 15.37 -25.15
CA GLU A 309 5.32 14.55 -25.21
C GLU A 309 6.05 14.58 -23.85
N ILE A 310 5.76 13.60 -23.00
CA ILE A 310 6.62 13.29 -21.84
C ILE A 310 7.87 12.57 -22.37
N THR A 311 9.05 12.85 -21.82
CA THR A 311 10.31 12.17 -22.20
C THR A 311 11.17 11.91 -20.97
N VAL A 312 11.11 10.69 -20.45
CA VAL A 312 12.04 10.18 -19.43
C VAL A 312 13.24 9.56 -20.13
N ALA A 313 14.41 10.22 -20.07
CA ALA A 313 15.62 9.84 -20.82
C ALA A 313 16.85 9.74 -19.89
N GLY A 314 17.09 8.55 -19.34
CA GLY A 314 18.33 8.25 -18.63
C GLY A 314 19.48 7.95 -19.60
N THR A 315 20.53 8.77 -19.58
CA THR A 315 21.78 8.55 -20.31
C THR A 315 22.89 8.10 -19.36
N LEU A 316 23.10 6.80 -19.29
CA LEU A 316 24.28 6.22 -18.66
C LEU A 316 25.51 6.50 -19.53
N HIS A 317 26.63 6.98 -18.96
CA HIS A 317 27.90 7.13 -19.67
C HIS A 317 29.04 6.44 -18.90
N ILE A 318 29.24 5.15 -19.19
CA ILE A 318 30.41 4.42 -18.69
C ILE A 318 31.61 4.79 -19.57
N GLY A 319 32.50 5.66 -19.08
CA GLY A 319 33.78 5.94 -19.70
C GLY A 319 34.91 5.19 -18.99
N ILE A 320 35.49 4.17 -19.63
CA ILE A 320 36.73 3.53 -19.13
C ILE A 320 37.91 4.07 -19.94
N ASP A 321 38.54 5.18 -19.49
CA ASP A 321 39.73 5.74 -20.15
C ASP A 321 41.01 5.07 -19.63
N VAL A 322 41.21 3.82 -20.05
CA VAL A 322 42.52 3.16 -19.94
C VAL A 322 43.21 3.36 -21.28
N ALA A 323 44.44 3.90 -21.28
CA ALA A 323 45.19 4.42 -22.44
C ALA A 323 45.49 3.47 -23.65
N ILE A 324 44.78 2.35 -23.76
CA ILE A 324 44.81 1.32 -24.81
C ILE A 324 43.41 0.78 -25.19
N ALA A 325 42.34 1.13 -24.46
CA ALA A 325 40.97 0.65 -24.64
C ALA A 325 39.94 1.70 -24.17
N GLU A 326 39.01 2.08 -25.04
CA GLU A 326 37.84 2.90 -24.72
C GLU A 326 36.57 2.06 -24.96
N VAL A 327 35.62 2.10 -24.03
CA VAL A 327 34.27 1.56 -24.23
C VAL A 327 33.30 2.59 -23.68
N SER A 328 32.30 2.97 -24.47
CA SER A 328 31.15 3.78 -24.07
C SER A 328 29.84 3.12 -24.46
N LEU A 329 28.81 3.32 -23.64
CA LEU A 329 27.49 2.72 -23.78
C LEU A 329 26.47 3.81 -23.51
N ASP A 330 25.90 4.40 -24.56
CA ASP A 330 24.80 5.34 -24.42
C ASP A 330 23.49 4.56 -24.49
N PHE A 331 22.71 4.59 -23.41
CA PHE A 331 21.33 4.13 -23.41
C PHE A 331 20.39 5.33 -23.45
N THR A 332 19.23 5.16 -24.06
CA THR A 332 18.11 6.10 -24.02
C THR A 332 16.83 5.28 -24.13
N LEU A 333 16.00 5.33 -23.09
CA LEU A 333 14.59 5.00 -23.18
C LEU A 333 13.82 6.30 -23.50
N SER A 334 12.72 6.22 -24.21
CA SER A 334 11.79 7.35 -24.40
C SER A 334 10.38 6.82 -24.57
N ILE A 335 9.47 7.25 -23.68
CA ILE A 335 8.05 6.91 -23.68
C ILE A 335 7.30 8.16 -24.12
N SER A 336 7.03 8.29 -25.42
CA SER A 336 6.24 9.42 -25.92
C SER A 336 4.77 9.03 -25.97
N PHE A 337 3.95 9.75 -25.21
CA PHE A 337 2.52 9.86 -25.46
C PHE A 337 2.32 10.82 -26.64
N THR A 338 1.24 10.64 -27.40
CA THR A 338 0.90 11.52 -28.52
C THR A 338 -0.58 11.42 -28.76
N PHE A 339 -1.32 12.42 -28.28
CA PHE A 339 -2.69 12.66 -28.73
C PHE A 339 -2.63 13.36 -30.10
N THR A 340 -3.66 13.23 -30.92
CA THR A 340 -3.78 13.91 -32.22
C THR A 340 -5.26 13.96 -32.58
N VAL A 341 -5.81 15.14 -32.84
CA VAL A 341 -7.25 15.34 -33.05
C VAL A 341 -7.52 15.71 -34.52
N ASP A 342 -7.53 14.71 -35.40
CA ASP A 342 -7.76 14.90 -36.82
C ASP A 342 -9.25 14.91 -37.20
N THR A 343 -9.85 16.09 -37.11
CA THR A 343 -11.27 16.35 -37.43
C THR A 343 -11.69 16.07 -38.89
N SER A 344 -10.78 15.63 -39.77
CA SER A 344 -11.10 15.23 -41.15
C SER A 344 -11.32 13.73 -41.34
N LYS A 345 -10.92 12.90 -40.37
CA LYS A 345 -11.15 11.45 -40.37
C LYS A 345 -12.49 11.12 -39.69
N PRO A 346 -13.12 9.97 -40.00
CA PRO A 346 -14.31 9.51 -39.28
C PRO A 346 -14.03 9.25 -37.80
N ASP A 347 -12.77 8.97 -37.46
CA ASP A 347 -12.26 8.76 -36.11
C ASP A 347 -11.41 9.98 -35.74
N PRO A 348 -11.97 11.01 -35.07
CA PRO A 348 -11.37 12.33 -35.01
C PRO A 348 -10.29 12.46 -33.92
N LEU A 349 -10.15 11.48 -33.03
CA LEU A 349 -9.15 11.47 -31.98
C LEU A 349 -8.33 10.18 -32.11
N THR A 350 -7.03 10.33 -32.34
CA THR A 350 -6.07 9.23 -32.35
C THR A 350 -5.09 9.40 -31.20
N PHE A 351 -5.01 8.39 -30.34
CA PHE A 351 -4.04 8.33 -29.25
C PHE A 351 -2.95 7.30 -29.59
N GLN A 352 -1.69 7.73 -29.50
CA GLN A 352 -0.53 6.88 -29.72
C GLN A 352 0.37 6.87 -28.48
N ILE A 353 0.60 5.67 -27.94
CA ILE A 353 1.69 5.40 -27.00
C ILE A 353 2.84 4.80 -27.80
N LYS A 354 4.04 5.35 -27.63
CA LYS A 354 5.24 4.86 -28.34
C LYS A 354 6.42 4.76 -27.37
N VAL A 355 6.82 3.53 -27.07
CA VAL A 355 8.00 3.23 -26.25
C VAL A 355 9.15 2.90 -27.17
N GLU A 356 10.17 3.75 -27.22
CA GLU A 356 11.39 3.53 -28.00
C GLU A 356 12.62 3.38 -27.12
N TYR A 357 13.54 2.53 -27.55
CA TYR A 357 14.87 2.45 -26.96
C TYR A 357 15.94 2.67 -28.03
N LYS A 358 17.03 3.32 -27.63
CA LYS A 358 18.25 3.51 -28.42
C LYS A 358 19.43 3.13 -27.51
N LEU A 359 20.24 2.18 -27.96
CA LEU A 359 21.42 1.70 -27.25
C LEU A 359 22.60 1.74 -28.23
N LYS A 360 23.52 2.69 -28.01
CA LYS A 360 24.73 2.88 -28.81
C LYS A 360 25.93 2.41 -28.00
N ILE A 361 26.48 1.26 -28.38
CA ILE A 361 27.72 0.74 -27.80
C ILE A 361 28.87 1.10 -28.73
N HIS A 362 29.86 1.82 -28.24
CA HIS A 362 31.12 2.08 -28.93
C HIS A 362 32.25 1.39 -28.17
N ALA A 363 33.10 0.65 -28.87
CA ALA A 363 34.33 0.11 -28.29
C ALA A 363 35.50 0.31 -29.25
N GLU A 364 36.58 0.91 -28.74
CA GLU A 364 37.82 1.12 -29.47
C GLU A 364 39.01 0.52 -28.71
N PHE A 365 39.82 -0.27 -29.42
CA PHE A 365 41.03 -0.87 -28.86
C PHE A 365 42.20 -0.63 -29.81
N LEU A 366 43.26 0.03 -29.35
CA LEU A 366 44.47 0.34 -30.12
C LEU A 366 44.17 0.86 -31.55
N PHE A 367 43.39 1.95 -31.65
CA PHE A 367 43.02 2.63 -32.90
C PHE A 367 42.11 1.82 -33.85
N VAL A 368 41.39 0.82 -33.32
CA VAL A 368 40.37 0.05 -34.04
C VAL A 368 39.05 0.14 -33.30
N GLY A 369 38.27 1.17 -33.62
CA GLY A 369 36.92 1.40 -33.12
C GLY A 369 35.84 0.60 -33.87
N LYS A 370 34.81 0.16 -33.14
CA LYS A 370 33.56 -0.33 -33.69
C LYS A 370 32.38 0.18 -32.87
N THR A 371 31.43 0.80 -33.56
CA THR A 371 30.13 1.20 -32.99
C THR A 371 29.06 0.20 -33.40
N TRP A 372 28.23 -0.20 -32.45
CA TRP A 372 27.00 -0.94 -32.66
C TRP A 372 25.85 -0.07 -32.19
N ASN A 373 24.98 0.32 -33.13
CA ASN A 373 23.74 1.00 -32.81
C ASN A 373 22.64 -0.05 -32.78
N PHE A 374 22.03 -0.24 -31.62
CA PHE A 374 20.81 -0.98 -31.43
C PHE A 374 19.69 0.03 -31.15
N GLY A 375 18.50 -0.23 -31.65
CA GLY A 375 17.36 0.60 -31.36
C GLY A 375 16.12 0.05 -32.03
N GLY A 376 14.99 0.32 -31.42
CA GLY A 376 13.71 -0.18 -31.85
C GLY A 376 12.58 0.44 -31.04
N THR A 377 11.38 0.31 -31.57
CA THR A 377 10.15 0.59 -30.84
C THR A 377 9.76 -0.70 -30.12
N ILE A 378 9.74 -0.67 -28.79
CA ILE A 378 9.35 -1.81 -27.94
C ILE A 378 7.85 -2.05 -28.10
N TYR A 379 7.10 -0.96 -28.07
CA TYR A 379 5.64 -0.95 -28.07
C TYR A 379 5.15 0.27 -28.85
N THR A 380 4.20 0.06 -29.75
CA THR A 380 3.39 1.12 -30.34
C THR A 380 1.95 0.68 -30.25
N TYR A 381 1.14 1.44 -29.53
CA TYR A 381 -0.31 1.33 -29.56
C TYR A 381 -0.86 2.54 -30.29
N THR A 382 -1.94 2.38 -31.06
CA THR A 382 -2.58 3.49 -31.77
C THR A 382 -4.07 3.23 -31.86
N PHE A 383 -4.84 3.99 -31.09
CA PHE A 383 -6.29 3.92 -31.05
C PHE A 383 -6.90 4.96 -31.98
N PRO A 384 -8.00 4.68 -32.70
CA PRO A 384 -8.58 3.34 -32.92
C PRO A 384 -7.90 2.59 -34.08
N GLU A 385 -7.88 1.26 -34.04
CA GLU A 385 -7.49 0.43 -35.18
C GLU A 385 -8.62 0.31 -36.21
N GLY A 386 -8.27 0.29 -37.50
CA GLY A 386 -9.21 0.60 -38.56
C GLY A 386 -10.45 -0.30 -38.65
N SER A 387 -11.62 0.35 -38.77
CA SER A 387 -12.98 -0.16 -39.02
C SER A 387 -13.91 -0.38 -37.83
N GLU A 388 -13.46 -0.10 -36.61
CA GLU A 388 -14.35 0.00 -35.45
C GLU A 388 -14.89 1.43 -35.35
N THR A 389 -16.22 1.58 -35.43
CA THR A 389 -16.89 2.87 -35.26
C THR A 389 -17.14 3.11 -33.78
N PRO A 390 -16.63 4.19 -33.18
CA PRO A 390 -16.94 4.52 -31.79
C PRO A 390 -18.43 4.87 -31.67
N GLN A 391 -19.17 4.01 -31.01
CA GLN A 391 -20.25 4.44 -30.13
C GLN A 391 -19.60 4.61 -28.75
N ASP A 392 -19.98 5.65 -28.00
CA ASP A 392 -19.48 5.89 -26.63
C ASP A 392 -19.45 4.56 -25.85
N HIS A 393 -18.39 4.12 -25.17
CA HIS A 393 -17.56 4.80 -24.17
C HIS A 393 -16.07 4.35 -24.24
N ALA A 394 -15.18 4.96 -23.45
CA ALA A 394 -13.72 4.94 -23.72
C ALA A 394 -12.93 3.73 -23.16
N GLY A 395 -13.58 2.69 -22.61
CA GLY A 395 -12.92 1.61 -21.86
C GLY A 395 -12.73 0.28 -22.59
N GLY A 396 -13.74 -0.22 -23.31
CA GLY A 396 -13.76 -1.57 -23.86
C GLY A 396 -15.16 -1.99 -24.32
N PHE A 397 -15.43 -3.30 -24.32
CA PHE A 397 -16.80 -3.73 -24.02
C PHE A 397 -17.02 -3.52 -22.53
N ASP A 398 -18.23 -3.09 -22.21
CA ASP A 398 -18.78 -2.77 -20.90
C ASP A 398 -20.25 -3.21 -21.07
N GLU A 399 -20.57 -4.45 -20.68
CA GLU A 399 -21.84 -5.12 -21.02
C GLU A 399 -23.02 -4.69 -20.11
N ASP A 400 -22.75 -4.05 -18.96
CA ASP A 400 -23.77 -3.51 -18.04
C ASP A 400 -23.84 -1.97 -17.98
N GLY A 401 -22.75 -1.24 -18.23
CA GLY A 401 -22.71 0.20 -18.46
C GLY A 401 -22.27 1.06 -17.27
N ASP A 402 -21.50 0.51 -16.32
CA ASP A 402 -21.01 1.23 -15.13
C ASP A 402 -19.79 2.14 -15.41
N GLY A 403 -19.03 1.82 -16.46
CA GLY A 403 -17.82 2.52 -16.89
C GLY A 403 -16.50 1.78 -16.62
N LEU A 404 -16.52 0.64 -15.93
CA LEU A 404 -15.48 -0.38 -16.01
C LEU A 404 -15.62 -1.16 -17.33
N PRO A 405 -14.52 -1.64 -17.93
CA PRO A 405 -14.61 -2.55 -19.08
C PRO A 405 -14.62 -4.02 -18.64
N ASP A 406 -15.39 -4.86 -19.34
CA ASP A 406 -15.49 -6.33 -19.18
C ASP A 406 -14.11 -6.99 -18.96
N THR A 407 -13.08 -6.47 -19.63
CA THR A 407 -11.71 -7.02 -19.56
C THR A 407 -10.99 -6.74 -18.25
N PHE A 408 -11.32 -5.66 -17.54
CA PHE A 408 -10.82 -5.36 -16.20
C PHE A 408 -11.49 -6.29 -15.19
N GLU A 409 -12.82 -6.36 -15.23
CA GLU A 409 -13.63 -7.21 -14.35
C GLU A 409 -13.38 -8.71 -14.58
N MET A 410 -13.06 -9.14 -15.81
CA MET A 410 -12.64 -10.52 -16.10
C MET A 410 -11.20 -10.83 -15.67
N GLU A 411 -10.34 -9.83 -15.44
CA GLU A 411 -8.96 -10.02 -14.99
C GLU A 411 -8.83 -9.91 -13.46
N ASN A 412 -9.68 -9.11 -12.79
CA ASN A 412 -9.78 -9.02 -11.33
C ASN A 412 -10.82 -10.01 -10.77
N PHE A 413 -10.43 -10.83 -9.81
CA PHE A 413 -11.26 -11.93 -9.31
C PHE A 413 -12.33 -11.43 -8.32
N GLY A 414 -13.55 -11.10 -8.79
CA GLY A 414 -14.68 -10.75 -7.94
C GLY A 414 -15.81 -10.09 -8.73
N PHE A 415 -15.44 -9.01 -9.40
CA PHE A 415 -16.23 -8.20 -10.33
C PHE A 415 -17.06 -9.01 -11.32
N ALA A 416 -18.24 -8.50 -11.66
CA ALA A 416 -19.25 -9.21 -12.45
C ALA A 416 -19.53 -8.47 -13.79
N PRO A 417 -18.90 -8.89 -14.93
CA PRO A 417 -18.96 -8.25 -16.28
C PRO A 417 -20.33 -8.17 -16.99
N THR A 418 -21.42 -8.13 -16.23
CA THR A 418 -22.82 -8.10 -16.66
C THR A 418 -23.73 -7.50 -15.57
N ARG A 419 -23.15 -6.84 -14.56
CA ARG A 419 -23.79 -6.32 -13.35
C ARG A 419 -22.96 -5.17 -12.76
N SER A 420 -23.40 -3.95 -13.07
CA SER A 420 -22.81 -2.62 -12.80
C SER A 420 -22.64 -2.17 -11.33
N ASP A 421 -22.63 -3.15 -10.42
CA ASP A 421 -22.88 -3.05 -8.97
C ASP A 421 -22.71 -4.51 -8.51
N THR A 422 -21.50 -4.92 -8.14
CA THR A 422 -21.10 -6.32 -8.01
C THR A 422 -21.57 -6.96 -6.70
N ASP A 423 -21.62 -6.23 -5.59
CA ASP A 423 -22.09 -6.72 -4.29
C ASP A 423 -23.61 -6.59 -4.13
N GLY A 424 -24.21 -5.44 -4.40
CA GLY A 424 -25.67 -5.20 -4.45
C GLY A 424 -26.17 -4.04 -3.62
N ASP A 425 -25.27 -3.15 -3.18
CA ASP A 425 -25.53 -2.11 -2.20
C ASP A 425 -26.34 -0.93 -2.80
N GLY A 426 -25.95 -0.43 -3.98
CA GLY A 426 -26.60 0.68 -4.67
C GLY A 426 -25.64 1.71 -5.29
N LEU A 427 -24.37 1.70 -4.91
CA LEU A 427 -23.26 2.25 -5.67
C LEU A 427 -22.92 1.32 -6.84
N GLY A 428 -21.94 1.70 -7.66
CA GLY A 428 -21.48 0.86 -8.77
C GLY A 428 -19.96 0.84 -8.82
N ASP A 429 -19.41 -0.29 -9.24
CA ASP A 429 -18.01 -0.67 -9.04
C ASP A 429 -17.01 0.42 -9.49
N ASN A 430 -17.31 1.09 -10.60
CA ASN A 430 -16.52 2.23 -11.10
C ASN A 430 -16.55 3.47 -10.19
N GLU A 431 -17.70 3.80 -9.61
CA GLU A 431 -17.92 4.96 -8.74
C GLU A 431 -17.25 4.76 -7.38
N GLU A 432 -17.35 3.55 -6.82
CA GLU A 432 -16.64 3.14 -5.61
C GLU A 432 -15.11 3.21 -5.81
N LEU A 433 -14.56 2.52 -6.82
CA LEU A 433 -13.12 2.49 -7.07
C LEU A 433 -12.48 3.85 -7.39
N ASN A 434 -13.23 4.79 -7.99
CA ASN A 434 -12.65 6.02 -8.54
C ASN A 434 -13.19 7.33 -7.93
N ALA A 435 -14.27 7.30 -7.14
CA ALA A 435 -14.84 8.50 -6.51
C ALA A 435 -14.79 8.45 -4.97
N TYR A 436 -15.12 7.31 -4.34
CA TYR A 436 -15.27 7.23 -2.87
C TYR A 436 -14.20 6.36 -2.18
N GLY A 437 -13.72 5.31 -2.84
CA GLY A 437 -12.61 4.45 -2.37
C GLY A 437 -13.02 3.20 -1.58
N THR A 438 -14.31 2.91 -1.49
CA THR A 438 -14.89 1.72 -0.84
C THR A 438 -14.62 0.41 -1.63
N ASP A 439 -14.91 -0.77 -1.06
CA ASP A 439 -14.66 -2.07 -1.73
C ASP A 439 -15.90 -2.59 -2.49
N PRO A 440 -15.91 -2.59 -3.85
CA PRO A 440 -17.07 -3.00 -4.68
C PRO A 440 -17.50 -4.47 -4.59
N LEU A 441 -16.90 -5.22 -3.66
CA LEU A 441 -17.14 -6.62 -3.42
C LEU A 441 -17.75 -6.88 -2.02
N ASP A 442 -17.83 -5.86 -1.16
CA ASP A 442 -18.42 -5.93 0.17
C ASP A 442 -19.37 -4.71 0.39
N PRO A 443 -20.69 -4.91 0.46
CA PRO A 443 -21.70 -3.85 0.38
C PRO A 443 -21.86 -3.05 1.68
N ASP A 444 -20.83 -3.01 2.52
CA ASP A 444 -20.77 -2.55 3.92
C ASP A 444 -19.28 -2.59 4.31
N THR A 445 -18.52 -1.59 3.87
CA THR A 445 -17.04 -1.61 3.80
C THR A 445 -16.40 -1.68 5.19
N ASP A 446 -16.98 -1.06 6.22
CA ASP A 446 -16.49 -1.17 7.59
C ASP A 446 -17.23 -2.22 8.44
N GLY A 447 -18.42 -2.66 8.03
CA GLY A 447 -19.18 -3.74 8.67
C GLY A 447 -20.01 -3.33 9.88
N ASP A 448 -20.51 -2.10 9.92
CA ASP A 448 -21.47 -1.57 10.92
C ASP A 448 -22.91 -2.09 10.68
N GLY A 449 -23.30 -2.31 9.41
CA GLY A 449 -24.62 -2.80 9.01
C GLY A 449 -25.48 -1.81 8.22
N LEU A 450 -25.03 -0.57 8.03
CA LEU A 450 -25.38 0.25 6.88
C LEU A 450 -24.73 -0.31 5.61
N THR A 451 -25.01 0.32 4.48
CA THR A 451 -24.27 0.06 3.25
C THR A 451 -23.59 1.34 2.82
N ASP A 452 -22.47 1.24 2.12
CA ASP A 452 -21.70 2.39 1.64
C ASP A 452 -22.57 3.42 0.90
N TYR A 453 -23.57 2.97 0.14
CA TYR A 453 -24.61 3.79 -0.46
C TYR A 453 -25.49 4.52 0.56
N GLU A 454 -25.98 3.84 1.59
CA GLU A 454 -26.78 4.46 2.65
C GLU A 454 -25.94 5.51 3.39
N GLU A 455 -24.70 5.24 3.71
CA GLU A 455 -23.80 6.18 4.40
C GLU A 455 -23.50 7.39 3.52
N ILE A 456 -22.83 7.22 2.38
CA ILE A 456 -22.36 8.33 1.53
C ILE A 456 -23.52 9.17 0.99
N ILE A 457 -24.65 8.55 0.61
CA ILE A 457 -25.73 9.22 -0.13
C ILE A 457 -26.96 9.53 0.73
N THR A 458 -27.21 8.80 1.82
CA THR A 458 -28.43 8.96 2.63
C THR A 458 -28.18 9.64 3.98
N TYR A 459 -27.11 9.28 4.69
CA TYR A 459 -26.81 9.81 6.05
C TYR A 459 -25.63 10.80 6.07
N GLY A 460 -24.76 10.77 5.06
CA GLY A 460 -23.56 11.60 4.98
C GLY A 460 -22.41 11.16 5.88
N THR A 461 -22.52 9.98 6.48
CA THR A 461 -21.55 9.35 7.39
C THR A 461 -20.34 8.77 6.64
N ASN A 462 -19.33 8.28 7.37
CA ASN A 462 -18.05 7.85 6.81
C ASN A 462 -17.95 6.32 6.67
N PRO A 463 -18.00 5.75 5.44
CA PRO A 463 -18.07 4.29 5.15
C PRO A 463 -16.76 3.52 5.39
N PHE A 464 -15.89 4.05 6.25
CA PHE A 464 -14.67 3.44 6.74
C PHE A 464 -14.58 3.48 8.27
N MET A 465 -15.60 4.01 8.94
CA MET A 465 -15.68 4.21 10.39
C MET A 465 -17.12 3.93 10.84
N ARG A 466 -17.30 2.78 11.51
CA ARG A 466 -18.58 2.27 12.03
C ARG A 466 -19.36 3.24 12.92
N ASP A 467 -18.69 4.27 13.40
CA ASP A 467 -19.09 5.25 14.40
C ASP A 467 -18.44 6.56 13.91
N THR A 468 -19.25 7.42 13.29
CA THR A 468 -18.77 8.59 12.55
C THR A 468 -18.37 9.75 13.45
N ASP A 469 -19.00 9.92 14.61
CA ASP A 469 -18.73 11.02 15.55
C ASP A 469 -17.98 10.60 16.83
N GLY A 470 -17.93 9.31 17.15
CA GLY A 470 -17.09 8.71 18.19
C GLY A 470 -17.80 8.47 19.53
N ASP A 471 -19.14 8.49 19.59
CA ASP A 471 -19.91 8.32 20.84
C ASP A 471 -19.97 6.86 21.35
N ARG A 472 -19.65 5.86 20.50
CA ARG A 472 -19.71 4.39 20.69
C ARG A 472 -21.06 3.73 20.44
N LEU A 473 -22.04 4.41 19.88
CA LEU A 473 -23.06 3.78 19.04
C LEU A 473 -22.48 3.60 17.63
N THR A 474 -23.10 2.75 16.82
CA THR A 474 -22.74 2.67 15.39
C THR A 474 -23.75 3.44 14.58
N ASP A 475 -23.34 4.00 13.44
CA ASP A 475 -24.21 4.80 12.57
C ASP A 475 -25.52 4.07 12.20
N TYR A 476 -25.47 2.72 12.10
CA TYR A 476 -26.64 1.85 11.99
C TYR A 476 -27.54 1.89 13.23
N GLU A 477 -26.99 1.72 14.43
CA GLU A 477 -27.76 1.70 15.67
C GLU A 477 -28.45 3.06 15.89
N GLU A 478 -27.74 4.14 15.67
CA GLU A 478 -28.27 5.49 15.72
C GLU A 478 -29.37 5.73 14.70
N THR A 479 -29.09 5.58 13.41
CA THR A 479 -30.04 5.95 12.36
C THR A 479 -31.22 4.99 12.22
N LYS A 480 -31.07 3.71 12.59
CA LYS A 480 -32.11 2.67 12.41
C LYS A 480 -32.79 2.23 13.71
N ILE A 481 -32.11 2.31 14.86
CA ILE A 481 -32.64 1.85 16.15
C ILE A 481 -33.07 3.06 16.99
N TYR A 482 -32.15 3.92 17.39
CA TYR A 482 -32.39 4.91 18.46
C TYR A 482 -32.98 6.23 17.95
N GLY A 483 -32.50 6.73 16.81
CA GLY A 483 -32.96 7.94 16.13
C GLY A 483 -32.16 9.20 16.44
N THR A 484 -30.95 9.04 16.97
CA THR A 484 -29.91 10.05 17.21
C THR A 484 -29.26 10.51 15.89
N ASP A 485 -28.45 11.57 15.91
CA ASP A 485 -27.80 12.15 14.73
C ASP A 485 -26.31 11.74 14.71
N PRO A 486 -25.85 10.86 13.78
CA PRO A 486 -24.50 10.25 13.78
C PRO A 486 -23.38 11.21 13.33
N HIS A 487 -23.50 12.47 13.72
CA HIS A 487 -22.58 13.58 13.49
C HIS A 487 -22.43 14.46 14.75
N GLU A 488 -23.19 14.18 15.83
CA GLU A 488 -23.20 14.92 17.09
C GLU A 488 -23.32 13.93 18.28
N VAL A 489 -22.18 13.60 18.90
CA VAL A 489 -21.97 12.77 20.13
C VAL A 489 -22.98 12.97 21.28
N ASP A 490 -23.69 14.09 21.29
CA ASP A 490 -24.73 14.51 22.23
C ASP A 490 -25.85 15.17 21.39
N THR A 491 -26.73 14.36 20.81
CA THR A 491 -27.74 14.77 19.80
C THR A 491 -28.65 15.90 20.29
N ASP A 492 -28.89 16.00 21.59
CA ASP A 492 -29.85 16.96 22.17
C ASP A 492 -29.22 18.14 22.93
N GLY A 493 -27.90 18.09 23.16
CA GLY A 493 -27.05 19.20 23.61
C GLY A 493 -27.09 19.43 25.12
N ASP A 494 -27.24 18.35 25.87
CA ASP A 494 -27.55 18.27 27.30
C ASP A 494 -26.30 18.16 28.19
N GLY A 495 -25.25 17.51 27.66
CA GLY A 495 -24.01 17.14 28.34
C GLY A 495 -23.88 15.66 28.69
N LEU A 496 -24.69 14.78 28.10
CA LEU A 496 -24.55 13.32 28.13
C LEU A 496 -24.36 12.81 26.69
N ASP A 497 -23.55 11.78 26.51
CA ASP A 497 -23.44 11.11 25.21
C ASP A 497 -24.62 10.15 24.95
N ASP A 498 -25.02 10.01 23.69
CA ASP A 498 -26.18 9.23 23.27
C ASP A 498 -26.04 7.74 23.68
N HIS A 499 -24.85 7.18 23.56
CA HIS A 499 -24.48 5.86 24.03
C HIS A 499 -24.77 5.68 25.52
N PHE A 500 -24.38 6.64 26.37
CA PHE A 500 -24.61 6.60 27.81
C PHE A 500 -26.09 6.49 28.14
N GLU A 501 -26.93 7.32 27.51
CA GLU A 501 -28.37 7.35 27.75
C GLU A 501 -29.10 6.10 27.26
N VAL A 502 -28.62 5.49 26.18
CA VAL A 502 -29.15 4.22 25.65
C VAL A 502 -28.78 3.02 26.55
N HIS A 503 -27.53 2.95 27.02
CA HIS A 503 -26.98 1.73 27.64
C HIS A 503 -26.90 1.74 29.17
N TYR A 504 -26.88 2.90 29.83
CA TYR A 504 -26.69 2.98 31.29
C TYR A 504 -27.97 3.22 32.08
N THR A 505 -28.36 2.23 32.89
CA THR A 505 -29.48 2.37 33.83
C THR A 505 -29.15 3.35 34.97
N TRP A 506 -29.91 4.43 35.09
CA TRP A 506 -29.82 5.43 36.16
C TRP A 506 -31.01 5.32 37.14
N ASP A 507 -30.76 5.26 38.46
CA ASP A 507 -31.83 5.21 39.49
C ASP A 507 -32.45 6.60 39.74
N ILE A 508 -33.19 7.09 38.73
CA ILE A 508 -33.94 8.35 38.76
C ILE A 508 -35.08 8.38 39.79
N SER A 509 -35.29 7.31 40.59
CA SER A 509 -36.43 7.22 41.53
C SER A 509 -36.42 8.24 42.70
N ASN A 510 -35.31 8.96 42.87
CA ASN A 510 -35.16 10.07 43.82
C ASN A 510 -35.02 11.45 43.15
N VAL A 511 -34.89 11.47 41.83
CA VAL A 511 -35.03 12.64 40.94
C VAL A 511 -36.53 12.76 40.59
N THR A 512 -36.96 13.76 39.83
CA THR A 512 -38.34 14.24 39.91
C THR A 512 -39.40 13.27 39.37
N ILE A 513 -40.57 13.27 40.03
CA ILE A 513 -41.60 12.22 39.86
C ILE A 513 -42.58 12.56 38.71
N SER A 514 -42.09 13.18 37.63
CA SER A 514 -42.90 13.69 36.52
C SER A 514 -43.19 12.60 35.50
N ILE A 515 -42.14 11.87 35.11
CA ILE A 515 -42.17 10.82 34.09
C ILE A 515 -42.11 9.43 34.75
N THR A 516 -42.75 8.46 34.09
CA THR A 516 -42.82 7.06 34.56
C THR A 516 -42.35 6.09 33.49
N GLY A 517 -41.40 6.53 32.67
CA GLY A 517 -40.75 5.77 31.62
C GLY A 517 -40.60 6.56 30.31
N VAL A 518 -39.43 6.40 29.69
CA VAL A 518 -38.95 6.99 28.42
C VAL A 518 -39.07 5.93 27.31
N ILE A 519 -39.09 6.33 26.04
CA ILE A 519 -39.17 5.40 24.90
C ILE A 519 -37.96 5.57 23.97
N ILE A 520 -36.91 4.81 24.24
CA ILE A 520 -35.67 4.75 23.46
C ILE A 520 -35.76 3.54 22.53
N GLY A 521 -35.43 3.69 21.24
CA GLY A 521 -35.47 2.60 20.26
C GLY A 521 -36.83 1.89 20.08
N GLY A 522 -37.92 2.50 20.56
CA GLY A 522 -39.27 1.91 20.54
C GLY A 522 -39.59 0.94 21.69
N GLU A 523 -38.65 0.62 22.57
CA GLU A 523 -38.89 -0.07 23.85
C GLU A 523 -39.10 0.95 24.98
N THR A 524 -39.71 0.56 26.10
CA THR A 524 -40.01 1.48 27.21
C THR A 524 -39.12 1.22 28.42
N TYR A 525 -38.21 2.15 28.68
CA TYR A 525 -37.28 2.17 29.81
C TYR A 525 -37.90 2.94 30.98
N TYR A 526 -37.47 2.69 32.22
CA TYR A 526 -38.08 3.27 33.44
C TYR A 526 -37.05 3.95 34.36
N ASP A 527 -35.84 4.06 33.86
CA ASP A 527 -34.56 4.15 34.56
C ASP A 527 -33.44 4.59 33.60
N HIS A 528 -33.80 5.33 32.55
CA HIS A 528 -32.91 5.96 31.55
C HIS A 528 -33.51 7.33 31.22
N THR A 529 -32.68 8.25 30.74
CA THR A 529 -33.04 9.58 30.20
C THR A 529 -33.31 9.47 28.68
N ASP A 530 -33.71 10.56 28.00
CA ASP A 530 -34.26 10.53 26.63
C ASP A 530 -33.31 11.27 25.66
N PRO A 531 -32.45 10.56 24.89
CA PRO A 531 -31.37 11.16 24.05
C PRO A 531 -31.82 12.06 22.89
N LEU A 532 -33.09 12.48 22.89
CA LEU A 532 -33.70 13.35 21.89
C LEU A 532 -34.49 14.49 22.57
N ASN A 533 -34.32 14.69 23.88
CA ASN A 533 -34.99 15.69 24.69
C ASN A 533 -34.17 16.06 25.96
N PRO A 534 -33.48 17.23 25.98
CA PRO A 534 -32.41 17.59 26.93
C PRO A 534 -32.92 18.06 28.31
N ASP A 535 -34.08 17.58 28.72
CA ASP A 535 -34.79 17.83 29.99
C ASP A 535 -35.93 16.80 30.01
N THR A 536 -35.57 15.51 30.19
CA THR A 536 -36.49 14.37 30.16
C THR A 536 -37.71 14.62 31.03
N ASP A 537 -37.48 15.06 32.26
CA ASP A 537 -38.47 15.21 33.32
C ASP A 537 -39.32 16.50 33.18
N GLY A 538 -38.82 17.52 32.47
CA GLY A 538 -39.49 18.77 32.14
C GLY A 538 -39.50 19.81 33.26
N ASP A 539 -38.52 19.79 34.16
CA ASP A 539 -38.43 20.67 35.34
C ASP A 539 -37.56 21.93 35.11
N GLY A 540 -36.74 21.91 34.06
CA GLY A 540 -35.90 23.03 33.63
C GLY A 540 -34.44 22.98 34.09
N LEU A 541 -33.97 21.83 34.55
CA LEU A 541 -32.57 21.41 34.48
C LEU A 541 -32.39 20.48 33.26
N LEU A 542 -31.18 20.44 32.71
CA LEU A 542 -30.83 19.40 31.72
C LEU A 542 -30.42 18.12 32.48
N ASP A 543 -30.64 16.95 31.92
CA ASP A 543 -30.39 15.65 32.55
C ASP A 543 -28.89 15.47 32.88
N GLY A 544 -27.98 15.87 32.00
CA GLY A 544 -26.53 15.95 32.24
C GLY A 544 -26.12 16.95 33.33
N GLN A 545 -26.96 17.96 33.60
CA GLN A 545 -26.76 18.88 34.73
C GLN A 545 -27.25 18.33 36.08
N GLU A 546 -28.01 17.23 36.10
CA GLU A 546 -28.55 16.66 37.32
C GLU A 546 -27.52 15.82 38.09
N GLY A 547 -26.71 15.03 37.36
CA GLY A 547 -25.55 14.28 37.84
C GLY A 547 -25.85 13.13 38.83
N PRO A 548 -24.87 12.25 39.12
CA PRO A 548 -25.07 11.04 39.94
C PRO A 548 -25.36 11.31 41.43
N LEU A 549 -25.42 12.58 41.83
CA LEU A 549 -25.82 13.07 43.16
C LEU A 549 -26.82 14.23 42.99
N GLY A 550 -27.98 13.89 42.41
CA GLY A 550 -29.05 14.79 41.97
C GLY A 550 -29.29 16.08 42.77
N GLY A 551 -29.52 17.17 42.02
CA GLY A 551 -30.21 18.37 42.49
C GLY A 551 -29.42 19.23 43.49
N TYR A 552 -28.53 20.09 43.00
CA TYR A 552 -27.68 20.96 43.84
C TYR A 552 -28.41 22.11 44.59
N TYR A 553 -29.75 22.11 44.66
CA TYR A 553 -30.52 23.18 45.31
C TYR A 553 -31.55 22.69 46.34
N LEU A 554 -31.11 22.64 47.61
CA LEU A 554 -32.02 22.50 48.75
C LEU A 554 -33.04 23.65 48.82
N PRO A 555 -34.31 23.43 49.26
CA PRO A 555 -35.44 24.33 48.99
C PRO A 555 -35.53 25.63 49.81
N PHE A 556 -34.39 26.23 50.20
CA PHE A 556 -34.33 27.29 51.22
C PHE A 556 -33.90 28.68 50.73
N ALA A 557 -33.77 28.89 49.41
CA ALA A 557 -33.27 30.13 48.82
C ALA A 557 -34.35 31.09 48.22
N TYR A 558 -35.64 30.93 48.56
CA TYR A 558 -36.71 31.85 48.11
C TYR A 558 -37.62 32.36 49.25
N ASP A 559 -37.35 33.57 49.77
CA ASP A 559 -38.34 34.42 50.46
C ASP A 559 -37.98 35.92 50.39
N PHE A 560 -38.24 36.55 49.24
CA PHE A 560 -38.43 38.00 49.16
C PHE A 560 -39.54 38.32 48.15
N GLY A 561 -40.70 38.76 48.65
CA GLY A 561 -41.93 38.93 47.88
C GLY A 561 -42.07 40.22 47.05
N ASP A 562 -43.33 40.64 46.92
CA ASP A 562 -43.91 41.39 45.80
C ASP A 562 -43.11 42.58 45.20
N HIS A 563 -42.42 42.28 44.09
CA HIS A 563 -41.99 43.15 42.98
C HIS A 563 -40.88 44.18 43.27
N PRO A 564 -39.66 43.85 42.84
CA PRO A 564 -39.05 44.59 41.74
C PRO A 564 -38.72 43.70 40.53
N ILE A 565 -38.74 44.29 39.33
CA ILE A 565 -38.22 43.66 38.11
C ILE A 565 -36.70 43.69 38.20
N ILE A 566 -36.07 42.53 38.09
CA ILE A 566 -34.62 42.36 37.95
C ILE A 566 -34.38 41.93 36.50
N PHE A 567 -33.48 42.62 35.81
CA PHE A 567 -32.93 42.14 34.55
C PHE A 567 -31.91 41.04 34.89
N ASN A 568 -32.35 39.79 34.80
CA ASN A 568 -31.47 38.68 34.42
C ASN A 568 -31.74 38.44 32.92
N TYR A 569 -30.70 38.25 32.10
CA TYR A 569 -30.77 38.42 30.64
C TYR A 569 -31.59 37.34 29.89
N GLY A 570 -32.90 37.34 30.10
CA GLY A 570 -33.85 36.66 29.23
C GLY A 570 -33.97 37.38 27.88
N TYR A 571 -34.00 36.58 26.81
CA TYR A 571 -34.11 36.96 25.42
C TYR A 571 -35.15 38.05 25.11
N THR A 572 -34.84 38.94 24.17
CA THR A 572 -35.45 38.90 22.82
C THR A 572 -34.87 40.01 21.92
N HIS A 573 -34.62 39.66 20.67
CA HIS A 573 -34.26 40.58 19.57
C HIS A 573 -35.45 41.50 19.21
N PRO A 574 -35.30 42.84 19.18
CA PRO A 574 -35.87 43.59 18.05
C PRO A 574 -35.25 44.99 17.79
N LEU A 575 -34.46 45.15 16.72
CA LEU A 575 -34.33 46.43 15.97
C LEU A 575 -34.02 46.19 14.47
N ASP A 576 -35.07 45.93 13.68
CA ASP A 576 -35.26 46.67 12.42
C ASP A 576 -36.10 47.91 12.78
N ASN A 577 -35.60 49.12 12.43
CA ASN A 577 -36.31 50.41 12.15
C ASN A 577 -35.36 51.61 12.46
N ASP A 578 -35.19 52.70 11.68
CA ASP A 578 -35.53 53.10 10.30
C ASP A 578 -34.44 54.13 9.80
N THR A 579 -34.34 54.66 8.56
CA THR A 579 -35.43 55.02 7.62
C THR A 579 -35.25 54.76 6.12
N ASP A 580 -34.05 54.72 5.50
CA ASP A 580 -33.95 54.67 4.02
C ASP A 580 -33.37 53.36 3.42
N ASP A 581 -34.05 52.67 2.49
CA ASP A 581 -35.43 52.87 1.99
C ASP A 581 -36.14 51.66 1.29
N ASP A 582 -35.96 50.38 1.67
CA ASP A 582 -36.51 49.26 0.84
C ASP A 582 -37.38 48.12 1.45
N SER A 583 -37.63 48.02 2.76
CA SER A 583 -38.48 46.95 3.33
C SER A 583 -39.93 46.90 2.77
N PHE A 584 -40.42 45.71 2.42
CA PHE A 584 -41.82 45.45 2.04
C PHE A 584 -42.64 44.92 3.22
N MET A 585 -43.98 45.04 3.14
CA MET A 585 -44.86 44.45 4.15
C MET A 585 -45.04 42.95 3.88
N GLN A 586 -44.54 42.13 4.82
CA GLN A 586 -44.74 40.68 4.86
C GLN A 586 -45.91 40.36 5.81
N GLU A 587 -46.89 39.59 5.33
CA GLU A 587 -48.03 39.14 6.15
C GLU A 587 -47.64 37.94 7.03
N THR A 588 -48.47 37.58 8.01
CA THR A 588 -48.20 36.48 8.98
C THR A 588 -48.14 35.06 8.38
N ASP A 589 -48.23 34.93 7.06
CA ASP A 589 -48.02 33.68 6.30
C ASP A 589 -46.76 33.73 5.40
N GLY A 590 -45.94 34.78 5.50
CA GLY A 590 -44.68 34.93 4.80
C GLY A 590 -44.76 35.66 3.44
N THR A 591 -45.94 36.09 2.98
CA THR A 591 -46.10 36.70 1.64
C THR A 591 -45.97 38.23 1.60
N ILE A 592 -45.43 38.77 0.50
CA ILE A 592 -45.07 40.19 0.31
C ILE A 592 -46.04 40.94 -0.62
N SER A 593 -46.35 42.21 -0.30
CA SER A 593 -47.37 43.04 -0.99
C SER A 593 -46.89 44.46 -1.40
N GLU A 594 -47.22 44.89 -2.63
CA GLU A 594 -47.00 46.24 -3.18
C GLU A 594 -48.32 46.99 -3.47
N PRO A 595 -48.37 48.36 -3.49
CA PRO A 595 -47.24 49.31 -3.47
C PRO A 595 -47.30 50.42 -2.38
N ARG A 596 -46.18 51.13 -2.21
CA ARG A 596 -45.89 52.12 -1.13
C ARG A 596 -46.71 53.44 -1.23
N THR A 597 -47.17 54.00 -0.10
CA THR A 597 -47.64 55.42 0.01
C THR A 597 -47.63 55.92 1.47
N PHE A 598 -46.85 56.96 1.78
CA PHE A 598 -46.78 57.55 3.13
C PHE A 598 -47.94 58.50 3.49
N LEU A 599 -48.29 58.56 4.78
CA LEU A 599 -49.36 59.40 5.32
C LEU A 599 -48.84 60.46 6.33
N MET A 600 -48.62 61.67 5.80
CA MET A 600 -48.32 62.93 6.52
C MET A 600 -46.85 63.17 6.91
N SER A 601 -46.48 64.45 7.11
CA SER A 601 -45.09 64.92 7.01
C SER A 601 -44.52 65.47 8.32
N MET A 602 -43.24 65.18 8.53
CA MET A 602 -42.37 65.92 9.46
C MET A 602 -42.11 67.31 8.87
N THR A 603 -42.25 68.35 9.69
CA THR A 603 -41.84 69.74 9.35
C THR A 603 -41.20 70.38 10.57
N ASP A 604 -39.93 70.76 10.42
CA ASP A 604 -39.16 71.85 11.07
C ASP A 604 -39.65 72.44 12.42
N LYS A 605 -40.10 71.59 13.36
CA LYS A 605 -40.47 72.03 14.70
C LYS A 605 -40.28 71.04 15.85
N ASP A 606 -40.49 69.74 15.63
CA ASP A 606 -40.40 68.76 16.73
C ASP A 606 -38.93 68.36 17.03
N GLU A 607 -38.05 68.30 16.02
CA GLU A 607 -36.58 68.15 16.19
C GLU A 607 -35.96 69.28 17.04
N ILE A 608 -36.59 70.44 17.06
CA ILE A 608 -36.13 71.58 17.85
C ILE A 608 -36.51 71.40 19.32
N ASP A 609 -37.50 70.58 19.72
CA ASP A 609 -37.98 70.53 21.12
C ASP A 609 -37.47 69.36 22.00
N GLY A 610 -36.93 68.29 21.42
CA GLY A 610 -36.10 67.29 22.11
C GLY A 610 -36.82 66.33 23.07
N ILE A 611 -36.33 65.09 23.11
CA ILE A 611 -36.97 63.94 23.79
C ILE A 611 -36.35 63.74 25.18
N THR A 612 -37.16 63.45 26.23
CA THR A 612 -36.66 63.35 27.62
C THR A 612 -36.89 61.97 28.24
N VAL A 613 -35.84 61.33 28.77
CA VAL A 613 -35.84 59.97 29.34
C VAL A 613 -35.18 59.89 30.72
N VAL A 614 -35.63 58.95 31.56
CA VAL A 614 -35.05 58.65 32.89
C VAL A 614 -33.92 57.62 32.74
N TYR A 615 -32.79 57.87 33.39
CA TYR A 615 -31.58 57.05 33.38
C TYR A 615 -31.17 56.78 34.83
N ILE A 616 -30.83 55.55 35.22
CA ILE A 616 -30.44 55.21 36.60
C ILE A 616 -28.95 54.86 36.64
N ASP A 617 -28.18 55.67 37.36
CA ASP A 617 -26.77 55.45 37.62
C ASP A 617 -26.59 54.51 38.85
N PRO A 618 -25.73 53.48 38.80
CA PRO A 618 -25.51 52.57 39.94
C PRO A 618 -24.93 53.21 41.20
N GLU A 619 -24.19 54.32 41.10
CA GLU A 619 -23.61 55.03 42.25
C GLU A 619 -24.46 56.23 42.70
N GLU A 620 -25.16 56.92 41.79
CA GLU A 620 -25.91 58.15 42.13
C GLU A 620 -27.46 58.08 41.98
N GLY A 621 -28.01 57.08 41.28
CA GLY A 621 -29.45 56.85 41.15
C GLY A 621 -30.14 57.54 39.95
N PRO A 622 -31.48 57.73 39.96
CA PRO A 622 -32.24 58.17 38.78
C PRO A 622 -32.15 59.67 38.41
N GLU A 623 -31.73 59.97 37.18
CA GLU A 623 -31.69 61.30 36.53
C GLU A 623 -32.48 61.37 35.20
N LEU A 624 -32.60 62.56 34.58
CA LEU A 624 -33.39 62.83 33.34
C LEU A 624 -32.62 63.71 32.31
N ARG A 625 -32.58 63.38 31.00
CA ARG A 625 -31.82 64.13 29.94
C ARG A 625 -32.55 64.31 28.57
N THR A 626 -32.12 65.28 27.72
CA THR A 626 -32.81 65.79 26.49
C THR A 626 -31.87 66.39 25.38
N PHE A 627 -32.15 66.26 24.05
CA PHE A 627 -31.23 66.58 22.88
C PHE A 627 -31.85 67.34 21.64
N ARG A 628 -31.10 68.14 20.81
CA ARG A 628 -31.54 69.07 19.65
C ARG A 628 -30.37 69.59 18.69
N THR A 629 -30.49 69.84 17.33
CA THR A 629 -29.36 70.33 16.38
C THR A 629 -29.65 71.20 15.07
N ASN A 630 -28.60 71.77 14.35
CA ASN A 630 -28.63 72.64 13.08
C ASN A 630 -27.23 73.05 12.39
N PRO A 631 -27.05 73.35 11.04
CA PRO A 631 -25.73 73.60 10.31
C PRO A 631 -25.54 74.81 9.25
N ILE A 632 -24.40 74.91 8.45
CA ILE A 632 -24.06 75.57 7.10
C ILE A 632 -22.71 76.43 6.93
N CYS A 633 -21.81 76.13 5.94
CA CYS A 633 -21.08 76.99 4.89
C CYS A 633 -19.59 76.56 4.47
N PRO A 634 -19.06 76.69 3.20
CA PRO A 634 -17.80 76.02 2.72
C PRO A 634 -16.61 76.87 2.11
N ASP A 635 -15.43 76.21 1.93
CA ASP A 635 -14.15 76.52 1.18
C ASP A 635 -13.37 77.84 1.47
N SER A 636 -12.10 77.77 1.95
CA SER A 636 -11.12 78.89 2.03
C SER A 636 -9.62 78.58 2.34
N ASP A 637 -9.10 77.35 2.34
CA ASP A 637 -7.80 77.04 3.02
C ASP A 637 -6.50 77.13 2.19
N GLN A 638 -6.48 76.73 0.90
CA GLN A 638 -5.34 76.73 -0.04
C GLN A 638 -4.35 75.54 0.07
N ASP A 639 -4.86 74.31 0.18
CA ASP A 639 -4.09 73.06 0.14
C ASP A 639 -3.37 72.79 -1.23
N THR A 640 -3.98 73.16 -2.36
CA THR A 640 -3.53 72.77 -3.71
C THR A 640 -2.16 73.36 -4.12
N GLY A 641 -1.15 72.49 -4.07
CA GLY A 641 0.27 72.80 -4.25
C GLY A 641 0.73 73.35 -5.61
N SER A 642 1.87 74.06 -5.61
CA SER A 642 2.24 74.96 -6.71
C SER A 642 3.08 74.35 -7.84
N SER A 643 2.56 74.25 -9.08
CA SER A 643 3.36 74.58 -10.30
C SER A 643 2.58 74.71 -11.64
N SER A 644 2.19 75.94 -11.99
CA SER A 644 2.04 76.45 -13.39
C SER A 644 1.01 75.82 -14.36
N ILE A 645 0.26 74.78 -14.00
CA ILE A 645 -1.02 74.44 -14.65
C ILE A 645 -2.06 74.28 -13.55
N LEU A 646 -3.20 74.98 -13.68
CA LEU A 646 -4.35 74.75 -12.82
C LEU A 646 -5.03 73.45 -13.27
N LEU A 647 -4.73 72.38 -12.56
CA LEU A 647 -5.55 71.19 -12.47
C LEU A 647 -5.93 71.06 -11.00
N SER A 648 -7.08 71.64 -10.63
CA SER A 648 -7.96 70.89 -9.73
C SER A 648 -8.35 69.65 -10.54
N ASP A 649 -8.30 68.49 -9.91
CA ASP A 649 -8.77 67.22 -10.48
C ASP A 649 -10.26 67.27 -10.89
N GLY A 650 -10.97 68.28 -10.40
CA GLY A 650 -12.39 68.53 -10.64
C GLY A 650 -13.29 68.04 -9.50
N TYR A 651 -12.71 67.43 -8.47
CA TYR A 651 -13.44 66.80 -7.38
C TYR A 651 -13.90 67.83 -6.33
N GLU A 652 -13.05 68.81 -6.00
CA GLU A 652 -13.41 69.99 -5.19
C GLU A 652 -14.49 70.88 -5.84
N LEU A 653 -14.66 70.79 -7.17
CA LEU A 653 -15.65 71.53 -7.94
C LEU A 653 -16.96 70.76 -8.17
N SER A 654 -17.10 69.60 -7.51
CA SER A 654 -18.37 68.91 -7.34
C SER A 654 -19.41 69.81 -6.63
N ARG A 655 -20.69 69.46 -6.74
CA ARG A 655 -21.75 70.10 -5.91
C ARG A 655 -21.72 69.63 -4.46
N THR A 656 -20.93 68.59 -4.20
CA THR A 656 -20.56 67.99 -2.92
C THR A 656 -19.14 67.46 -3.11
N PRO A 657 -18.09 68.24 -2.80
CA PRO A 657 -16.75 67.68 -2.65
C PRO A 657 -16.75 66.66 -1.49
N PRO A 658 -15.88 65.64 -1.51
CA PRO A 658 -15.81 64.60 -0.49
C PRO A 658 -15.21 65.19 0.78
N THR A 659 -14.04 65.82 0.64
CA THR A 659 -13.33 66.57 1.68
C THR A 659 -13.81 68.03 1.74
N ASP A 660 -13.57 68.69 2.88
CA ASP A 660 -13.87 70.11 3.09
C ASP A 660 -12.69 70.98 2.64
N PRO A 661 -12.80 71.80 1.58
CA PRO A 661 -11.70 72.68 1.10
C PRO A 661 -11.46 73.91 2.02
N LEU A 662 -11.73 73.72 3.31
CA LEU A 662 -11.39 74.58 4.44
C LEU A 662 -10.43 73.89 5.41
N ASN A 663 -10.17 72.59 5.24
CA ASN A 663 -9.32 71.78 6.08
C ASN A 663 -8.43 70.87 5.22
N ASN A 664 -7.12 71.08 5.25
CA ASN A 664 -6.15 70.43 4.36
C ASN A 664 -5.71 69.02 4.84
N ASP A 665 -6.47 68.44 5.76
CA ASP A 665 -6.18 67.30 6.65
C ASP A 665 -7.52 67.01 7.33
N CYS A 666 -8.44 66.38 6.57
CA CYS A 666 -9.88 66.46 6.82
C CYS A 666 -10.38 65.65 8.02
N ASP A 667 -9.76 64.50 8.28
CA ASP A 667 -10.00 63.63 9.45
C ASP A 667 -9.06 63.95 10.63
N GLY A 668 -7.89 64.52 10.38
CA GLY A 668 -6.94 64.96 11.41
C GLY A 668 -5.89 63.91 11.79
N ASP A 669 -5.65 62.90 10.95
CA ASP A 669 -4.70 61.82 11.19
C ASP A 669 -3.21 62.30 11.10
N GLY A 670 -2.95 63.33 10.29
CA GLY A 670 -1.65 63.95 10.06
C GLY A 670 -1.03 63.70 8.67
N ILE A 671 -1.72 62.98 7.79
CA ILE A 671 -1.57 63.03 6.33
C ILE A 671 -2.27 64.33 5.85
N ILE A 672 -2.47 64.51 4.55
CA ILE A 672 -3.11 65.69 3.95
C ILE A 672 -3.90 65.21 2.75
N ASP A 673 -5.14 65.67 2.56
CA ASP A 673 -6.10 65.13 1.59
C ASP A 673 -5.52 64.89 0.17
N GLY A 674 -4.62 65.79 -0.28
CA GLY A 674 -3.97 65.70 -1.60
C GLY A 674 -2.90 64.62 -1.77
N ASN A 675 -2.50 63.93 -0.68
CA ASN A 675 -1.66 62.74 -0.66
C ASN A 675 -2.46 61.44 -0.48
N GLU A 676 -3.79 61.54 -0.49
CA GLU A 676 -4.72 60.48 -0.08
C GLU A 676 -5.66 60.14 -1.23
N GLY A 677 -6.40 59.04 -1.09
CA GLY A 677 -7.32 58.54 -2.10
C GLY A 677 -6.66 57.90 -3.33
N THR A 678 -7.49 57.20 -4.11
CA THR A 678 -7.06 56.14 -5.04
C THR A 678 -6.55 56.61 -6.41
N SER A 679 -6.61 57.91 -6.72
CA SER A 679 -6.43 58.43 -8.09
C SER A 679 -4.98 58.83 -8.45
N SER A 680 -4.05 58.82 -7.50
CA SER A 680 -2.65 59.21 -7.70
C SER A 680 -1.70 58.03 -7.45
N PRO A 681 -0.75 57.73 -8.35
CA PRO A 681 0.26 56.68 -8.13
C PRO A 681 1.37 57.07 -7.12
N TYR A 682 1.19 58.21 -6.43
CA TYR A 682 2.04 58.68 -5.34
C TYR A 682 1.23 58.98 -4.06
N SER A 683 -0.03 58.54 -4.01
CA SER A 683 -0.89 58.62 -2.84
C SER A 683 -0.68 57.39 -1.93
N ASN A 684 -0.95 57.56 -0.64
CA ASN A 684 -0.99 56.46 0.34
C ASN A 684 -2.23 55.56 0.16
N LYS A 685 -3.22 55.99 -0.65
CA LYS A 685 -4.52 55.33 -0.95
C LYS A 685 -5.55 55.31 0.19
N THR A 686 -5.25 55.95 1.32
CA THR A 686 -6.13 56.18 2.48
C THR A 686 -7.42 56.95 2.14
N ASP A 687 -8.45 56.86 2.97
CA ASP A 687 -9.68 57.67 2.86
C ASP A 687 -9.56 58.97 3.67
N PRO A 688 -9.42 60.16 3.05
CA PRO A 688 -9.18 61.45 3.73
C PRO A 688 -10.39 62.00 4.53
N LEU A 689 -11.29 61.11 4.96
CA LEU A 689 -12.39 61.37 5.88
C LEU A 689 -12.40 60.40 7.07
N ASN A 690 -11.45 59.45 7.11
CA ASN A 690 -11.41 58.35 8.06
C ASN A 690 -9.94 58.12 8.50
N PRO A 691 -9.55 58.51 9.74
CA PRO A 691 -8.14 58.54 10.18
C PRO A 691 -7.57 57.14 10.55
N ASP A 692 -8.20 56.09 10.03
CA ASP A 692 -8.09 54.67 10.36
C ASP A 692 -8.86 53.93 9.23
N THR A 693 -8.25 53.86 8.05
CA THR A 693 -8.90 53.65 6.76
C THR A 693 -9.55 52.27 6.64
N ASP A 694 -8.90 51.21 7.13
CA ASP A 694 -9.44 49.85 7.17
C ASP A 694 -10.16 49.50 8.49
N GLY A 695 -9.96 50.29 9.55
CA GLY A 695 -10.77 50.25 10.77
C GLY A 695 -10.26 49.26 11.81
N ASP A 696 -8.98 48.92 11.78
CA ASP A 696 -8.35 47.93 12.65
C ASP A 696 -7.98 48.49 14.06
N GLY A 697 -7.98 49.82 14.21
CA GLY A 697 -7.67 50.55 15.44
C GLY A 697 -6.29 51.21 15.47
N LEU A 698 -5.49 51.08 14.41
CA LEU A 698 -4.17 51.68 14.21
C LEU A 698 -4.25 52.70 13.06
N GLY A 699 -4.33 53.99 13.39
CA GLY A 699 -4.56 55.01 12.35
C GLY A 699 -3.44 55.15 11.30
N ASP A 700 -3.82 55.50 10.07
CA ASP A 700 -3.01 55.49 8.83
C ASP A 700 -1.59 56.05 8.96
N MET A 701 -1.43 57.22 9.59
CA MET A 701 -0.12 57.83 9.81
C MET A 701 0.79 57.01 10.76
N GLN A 702 0.24 56.16 11.62
CA GLN A 702 0.97 55.25 12.51
C GLN A 702 1.49 54.03 11.74
N GLU A 703 0.63 53.42 10.94
CA GLU A 703 0.94 52.31 10.05
C GLU A 703 2.03 52.66 9.02
N ILE A 704 1.94 53.82 8.36
CA ILE A 704 2.96 54.33 7.44
C ILE A 704 4.32 54.49 8.14
N VAL A 705 4.33 54.78 9.45
CA VAL A 705 5.56 54.90 10.25
C VAL A 705 6.11 53.53 10.67
N LEU A 706 5.25 52.52 10.86
CA LEU A 706 5.63 51.12 11.11
C LEU A 706 5.98 50.36 9.80
N CYS A 707 5.59 50.94 8.66
CA CYS A 707 5.65 50.42 7.29
C CYS A 707 4.72 49.21 7.06
N LEU A 708 3.48 49.37 7.50
CA LEU A 708 2.31 48.52 7.28
C LEU A 708 1.53 49.03 6.04
N ASP A 709 0.41 48.40 5.63
CA ASP A 709 -0.42 48.85 4.50
C ASP A 709 -1.81 49.37 4.96
N PRO A 710 -2.03 50.71 5.06
CA PRO A 710 -3.25 51.39 5.57
C PRO A 710 -4.57 51.19 4.81
N GLY A 711 -4.74 50.07 4.13
CA GLY A 711 -5.97 49.68 3.49
C GLY A 711 -6.14 48.16 3.51
N ASN A 712 -5.50 47.51 4.47
CA ASN A 712 -5.44 46.09 4.69
C ASN A 712 -5.19 45.82 6.19
N PRO A 713 -6.23 45.49 6.98
CA PRO A 713 -6.19 45.49 8.44
C PRO A 713 -5.41 44.31 9.06
N ASP A 714 -4.59 43.61 8.26
CA ASP A 714 -3.79 42.41 8.57
C ASP A 714 -2.69 42.35 7.50
N THR A 715 -1.53 42.97 7.78
CA THR A 715 -0.48 43.31 6.81
C THR A 715 0.29 42.09 6.29
N ASP A 716 0.53 41.07 7.12
CA ASP A 716 1.25 39.86 6.73
C ASP A 716 0.36 38.63 6.48
N GLY A 717 -0.92 38.70 6.86
CA GLY A 717 -1.96 37.75 6.46
C GLY A 717 -2.16 36.59 7.43
N ASP A 718 -1.91 36.82 8.72
CA ASP A 718 -1.85 35.79 9.76
C ASP A 718 -3.16 35.64 10.56
N MET A 719 -4.20 36.43 10.22
CA MET A 719 -5.52 36.52 10.84
C MET A 719 -5.60 37.33 12.14
N VAL A 720 -4.50 37.86 12.66
CA VAL A 720 -4.52 38.94 13.68
C VAL A 720 -4.44 40.28 12.96
N SER A 721 -5.20 41.27 13.43
CA SER A 721 -5.12 42.62 12.86
C SER A 721 -3.97 43.42 13.46
N ASP A 722 -3.25 44.20 12.62
CA ASP A 722 -2.05 44.97 12.98
C ASP A 722 -2.21 45.80 14.27
N GLY A 723 -3.39 46.37 14.49
CA GLY A 723 -3.76 47.16 15.66
C GLY A 723 -3.89 46.32 16.94
N ASP A 724 -4.44 45.11 16.86
CA ASP A 724 -4.59 44.22 18.02
C ASP A 724 -3.23 43.56 18.37
N GLU A 725 -2.45 43.18 17.38
CA GLU A 725 -1.04 42.81 17.57
C GLU A 725 -0.25 43.94 18.27
N PHE A 726 -0.22 45.14 17.69
CA PHE A 726 0.62 46.23 18.18
C PHE A 726 0.16 46.81 19.53
N LEU A 727 -1.14 46.79 19.83
CA LEU A 727 -1.71 47.42 21.02
C LEU A 727 -2.08 46.47 22.16
N LYS A 728 -2.36 45.19 21.87
CA LYS A 728 -2.92 44.23 22.83
C LYS A 728 -2.03 43.00 23.05
N PHE A 729 -1.56 42.34 21.99
CA PHE A 729 -0.76 41.11 22.12
C PHE A 729 0.75 41.39 22.27
N GLY A 730 1.28 42.37 21.54
CA GLY A 730 2.69 42.76 21.56
C GLY A 730 3.58 41.99 20.57
N THR A 731 2.95 41.21 19.70
CA THR A 731 3.48 40.59 18.48
C THR A 731 3.91 41.65 17.45
N ASN A 732 4.35 41.23 16.27
CA ASN A 732 4.97 42.11 15.29
C ASN A 732 4.27 42.03 13.91
N PRO A 733 3.46 43.05 13.52
CA PRO A 733 2.57 43.08 12.32
C PRO A 733 3.20 43.03 10.93
N ARG A 734 4.30 42.30 10.82
CA ARG A 734 5.21 42.22 9.67
C ARG A 734 5.89 40.87 9.55
N LEU A 735 5.70 40.02 10.53
CA LEU A 735 6.13 38.65 10.61
C LEU A 735 4.92 37.85 11.08
N TRP A 736 4.35 37.08 10.16
CA TRP A 736 3.32 36.05 10.36
C TRP A 736 3.63 34.98 11.44
N ASP A 737 4.72 35.14 12.19
CA ASP A 737 5.37 34.21 13.12
C ASP A 737 6.42 35.06 13.90
N SER A 738 6.03 35.50 15.10
CA SER A 738 6.78 36.48 15.90
C SER A 738 7.99 35.89 16.61
N ASP A 739 7.98 34.61 16.99
CA ASP A 739 9.02 33.99 17.81
C ASP A 739 9.86 32.91 17.11
N ASN A 740 9.41 32.48 15.93
CA ASN A 740 10.07 31.63 14.93
C ASN A 740 10.01 30.13 15.27
N ASP A 741 8.86 29.66 15.74
CA ASP A 741 8.56 28.25 16.01
C ASP A 741 7.98 27.47 14.82
N ARG A 742 7.24 28.17 13.92
CA ARG A 742 6.53 27.78 12.68
C ARG A 742 5.00 27.83 12.75
N LEU A 743 4.37 28.13 13.88
CA LEU A 743 2.98 28.56 13.93
C LEU A 743 2.92 30.06 13.60
N SER A 744 1.72 30.52 13.22
CA SER A 744 1.44 31.94 13.12
C SER A 744 0.82 32.51 14.39
N ASP A 745 1.04 33.81 14.63
CA ASP A 745 0.57 34.44 15.87
C ASP A 745 -0.97 34.33 16.00
N GLY A 746 -1.68 34.31 14.86
CA GLY A 746 -3.12 34.01 14.79
C GLY A 746 -3.49 32.54 15.03
N GLU A 747 -2.71 31.57 14.54
CA GLU A 747 -2.92 30.14 14.85
C GLU A 747 -2.78 29.87 16.35
N GLU A 748 -1.73 30.41 16.96
CA GLU A 748 -1.48 30.32 18.40
C GLU A 748 -2.59 30.97 19.23
N LEU A 749 -2.99 32.20 18.90
CA LEU A 749 -4.00 32.92 19.69
C LEU A 749 -5.42 32.33 19.56
N PHE A 750 -5.80 31.87 18.37
CA PHE A 750 -7.19 31.51 18.07
C PHE A 750 -7.48 30.01 18.07
N TYR A 751 -6.49 29.15 17.81
CA TYR A 751 -6.68 27.70 17.71
C TYR A 751 -6.00 26.95 18.86
N TRP A 752 -4.69 27.14 19.04
CA TRP A 752 -3.89 26.37 20.00
C TRP A 752 -3.89 26.98 21.42
N HIS A 753 -4.26 28.25 21.54
CA HIS A 753 -4.22 29.05 22.77
C HIS A 753 -2.84 29.12 23.44
N SER A 754 -1.80 28.83 22.66
CA SER A 754 -0.39 28.99 23.01
C SER A 754 0.04 30.47 22.96
N ASN A 755 1.33 30.74 23.16
CA ASN A 755 1.83 32.09 23.42
C ASN A 755 2.81 32.56 22.33
N PRO A 756 2.39 33.47 21.41
CA PRO A 756 3.15 33.88 20.21
C PRO A 756 4.38 34.77 20.45
N MET A 757 4.94 34.65 21.64
CA MET A 757 6.14 35.32 22.11
C MET A 757 7.07 34.34 22.86
N ILE A 758 6.70 33.07 23.00
CA ILE A 758 7.42 31.99 23.69
C ILE A 758 7.24 30.65 22.94
N LYS A 759 8.25 30.31 22.13
CA LYS A 759 8.48 29.07 21.36
C LYS A 759 8.44 27.72 22.11
N ASP A 760 7.85 27.66 23.30
CA ASP A 760 7.92 26.59 24.31
C ASP A 760 6.99 27.04 25.46
N SER A 761 5.67 26.95 25.24
CA SER A 761 4.64 27.62 26.06
C SER A 761 4.42 27.00 27.43
N ASP A 762 4.41 25.67 27.52
CA ASP A 762 4.28 24.87 28.74
C ASP A 762 5.64 24.71 29.47
N ASN A 763 6.75 24.73 28.70
CA ASN A 763 8.15 24.56 29.10
C ASN A 763 8.56 23.07 29.33
N ASP A 764 8.06 22.11 28.56
CA ASP A 764 8.57 20.71 28.54
C ASP A 764 9.96 20.59 27.86
N GLY A 765 10.22 21.43 26.85
CA GLY A 765 11.41 21.46 26.00
C GLY A 765 11.25 20.98 24.55
N ILE A 766 10.03 20.75 24.06
CA ILE A 766 9.69 20.72 22.63
C ILE A 766 9.45 22.18 22.21
N SER A 767 8.34 22.48 21.55
CA SER A 767 7.94 23.81 21.11
C SER A 767 6.67 23.70 20.30
N ASP A 768 5.82 24.69 20.48
CA ASP A 768 4.41 24.66 20.12
C ASP A 768 4.20 24.21 18.65
N GLY A 769 4.97 24.77 17.71
CA GLY A 769 4.93 24.42 16.29
C GLY A 769 5.73 23.19 15.84
N ASP A 770 6.60 22.61 16.66
CA ASP A 770 7.10 21.24 16.43
C ASP A 770 6.13 20.20 17.03
N GLU A 771 5.43 20.52 18.12
CA GLU A 771 4.36 19.70 18.71
C GLU A 771 3.20 19.60 17.72
N VAL A 772 2.52 20.70 17.43
CA VAL A 772 1.35 20.75 16.52
C VAL A 772 1.64 20.18 15.12
N LEU A 773 2.83 20.43 14.54
CA LEU A 773 3.12 20.08 13.13
C LEU A 773 3.88 18.77 12.93
N ILE A 774 4.40 18.14 13.99
CA ILE A 774 5.21 16.91 13.87
C ILE A 774 4.75 15.80 14.83
N TYR A 775 4.44 16.15 16.08
CA TYR A 775 4.17 15.17 17.14
C TYR A 775 2.68 15.06 17.51
N PHE A 776 1.90 16.08 17.18
CA PHE A 776 0.45 16.22 17.40
C PHE A 776 0.01 16.33 18.88
N SER A 777 0.95 16.54 19.81
CA SER A 777 0.71 16.85 21.23
C SER A 777 0.09 18.23 21.49
N ASP A 778 -0.42 18.46 22.70
CA ASP A 778 -0.99 19.74 23.15
C ASP A 778 0.12 20.71 23.62
N PRO A 779 0.38 21.82 22.92
CA PRO A 779 1.45 22.78 23.25
C PRO A 779 1.23 23.57 24.56
N MET A 780 0.21 23.21 25.34
CA MET A 780 -0.13 23.82 26.61
C MET A 780 -0.15 22.84 27.80
N ASP A 781 0.13 21.54 27.61
CA ASP A 781 0.24 20.53 28.68
C ASP A 781 1.56 19.73 28.60
N GLU A 782 2.20 19.45 29.75
CA GLU A 782 3.53 18.82 29.79
C GLU A 782 3.48 17.27 29.71
N ASP A 783 2.28 16.72 29.57
CA ASP A 783 1.85 15.32 29.73
C ASP A 783 0.46 15.19 29.05
N SER A 784 0.45 15.12 27.71
CA SER A 784 -0.74 15.34 26.85
C SER A 784 -1.87 14.33 27.08
N ASP A 785 -1.56 13.07 27.41
CA ASP A 785 -2.56 12.02 27.70
C ASP A 785 -2.77 11.73 29.20
N ASN A 786 -1.98 12.36 30.07
CA ASN A 786 -2.05 12.30 31.54
C ASN A 786 -1.65 10.93 32.15
N ASP A 787 -0.79 10.16 31.49
CA ASP A 787 -0.29 8.86 31.95
C ASP A 787 0.86 8.93 33.00
N ASN A 788 1.41 10.13 33.26
CA ASN A 788 2.59 10.46 34.10
C ASN A 788 3.97 10.31 33.44
N LEU A 789 4.05 10.08 32.14
CA LEU A 789 5.16 10.42 31.26
C LEU A 789 4.94 11.84 30.73
N THR A 790 6.02 12.53 30.41
CA THR A 790 5.92 13.81 29.71
C THR A 790 6.23 13.55 28.24
N ASP A 791 5.56 14.22 27.31
CA ASP A 791 5.70 14.04 25.86
C ASP A 791 7.17 13.93 25.35
N PRO A 792 8.18 14.67 25.89
CA PRO A 792 9.57 14.50 25.49
C PRO A 792 10.20 13.16 25.91
N MET A 793 9.72 12.54 26.99
CA MET A 793 10.15 11.21 27.42
C MET A 793 9.58 10.17 26.49
N GLU A 794 8.32 10.29 26.13
CA GLU A 794 7.66 9.39 25.19
C GLU A 794 8.32 9.45 23.82
N ILE A 795 8.28 10.62 23.17
CA ILE A 795 8.80 10.83 21.82
C ILE A 795 10.29 10.44 21.71
N PHE A 796 11.13 10.84 22.68
CA PHE A 796 12.59 10.73 22.57
C PHE A 796 13.27 9.66 23.42
N VAL A 797 12.60 9.04 24.40
CA VAL A 797 13.21 8.07 25.33
C VAL A 797 12.55 6.70 25.26
N TYR A 798 11.22 6.62 25.33
CA TYR A 798 10.45 5.37 25.39
C TYR A 798 9.90 4.95 24.03
N HIS A 799 9.62 5.92 23.16
CA HIS A 799 9.00 5.81 21.83
C HIS A 799 7.53 5.38 21.83
N THR A 800 6.83 5.68 22.92
CA THR A 800 5.38 5.63 23.13
C THR A 800 4.65 6.78 22.43
N ASN A 801 3.31 6.76 22.46
CA ASN A 801 2.44 7.70 21.76
C ASN A 801 1.84 8.74 22.76
N PRO A 802 2.26 10.03 22.73
CA PRO A 802 1.88 11.04 23.73
C PRO A 802 0.41 11.52 23.65
N LEU A 803 -0.45 10.79 22.95
CA LEU A 803 -1.88 11.05 22.84
C LEU A 803 -2.70 9.87 23.38
N GLU A 804 -2.04 8.89 23.99
CA GLU A 804 -2.53 7.53 24.17
C GLU A 804 -1.80 6.85 25.31
N ALA A 805 -2.35 7.04 26.51
CA ALA A 805 -1.79 6.59 27.79
C ALA A 805 -1.51 5.07 27.92
N ASP A 806 -1.82 4.26 26.91
CA ASP A 806 -1.67 2.79 26.84
C ASP A 806 -1.33 2.46 25.37
N SER A 807 -0.03 2.53 25.04
CA SER A 807 0.49 2.53 23.66
C SER A 807 0.42 1.17 22.96
N ASP A 808 0.25 0.06 23.69
CA ASP A 808 0.10 -1.28 23.13
C ASP A 808 -1.25 -1.96 23.40
N TYR A 809 -2.15 -1.26 24.12
CA TYR A 809 -3.54 -1.62 24.39
C TYR A 809 -3.73 -2.87 25.27
N ASP A 810 -2.75 -3.15 26.11
CA ASP A 810 -2.73 -4.21 27.11
C ASP A 810 -3.74 -3.95 28.27
N GLY A 811 -3.87 -2.69 28.68
CA GLY A 811 -4.70 -2.26 29.82
C GLY A 811 -3.92 -1.74 31.03
N ILE A 812 -2.58 -1.74 30.99
CA ILE A 812 -1.71 -0.93 31.86
C ILE A 812 -1.32 0.35 31.11
N VAL A 813 -1.21 1.48 31.82
CA VAL A 813 -0.73 2.73 31.22
C VAL A 813 0.80 2.79 31.18
N ASP A 814 1.40 3.36 30.13
CA ASP A 814 2.84 3.31 29.83
C ASP A 814 3.71 3.77 31.02
N GLY A 815 3.26 4.79 31.75
CA GLY A 815 3.87 5.32 32.95
C GLY A 815 3.80 4.36 34.14
N GLU A 816 2.72 3.59 34.30
CA GLU A 816 2.68 2.51 35.30
C GLU A 816 3.59 1.35 34.89
N GLU A 817 3.65 0.98 33.61
CA GLU A 817 4.60 -0.01 33.11
C GLU A 817 6.05 0.37 33.42
N ILE A 818 6.47 1.57 33.04
CA ILE A 818 7.85 2.04 33.24
C ILE A 818 8.20 2.20 34.73
N PHE A 819 7.27 2.71 35.56
CA PHE A 819 7.59 3.09 36.95
C PHE A 819 7.18 2.07 38.02
N LEU A 820 6.21 1.19 37.76
CA LEU A 820 5.65 0.23 38.72
C LEU A 820 5.98 -1.22 38.39
N TYR A 821 5.73 -1.68 37.16
CA TYR A 821 5.86 -3.10 36.79
C TYR A 821 7.23 -3.44 36.18
N GLY A 822 7.78 -2.55 35.35
CA GLY A 822 9.06 -2.70 34.67
C GLY A 822 8.97 -3.38 33.29
N THR A 823 7.76 -3.47 32.75
CA THR A 823 7.36 -4.00 31.44
C THR A 823 7.73 -3.04 30.30
N ASN A 824 7.40 -3.41 29.06
CA ASN A 824 7.76 -2.67 27.86
C ASN A 824 6.50 -2.11 27.16
N PRO A 825 6.24 -0.78 27.24
CA PRO A 825 4.98 -0.15 26.80
C PRO A 825 4.83 0.01 25.28
N LEU A 826 5.27 -1.00 24.54
CA LEU A 826 5.20 -1.12 23.08
C LEU A 826 5.03 -2.60 22.68
N ASP A 827 4.75 -3.48 23.64
CA ASP A 827 4.80 -4.94 23.55
C ASP A 827 3.98 -5.57 24.69
N TRP A 828 2.66 -5.60 24.49
CA TRP A 828 1.58 -6.08 25.37
C TRP A 828 1.76 -7.47 26.05
N ASP A 829 2.85 -8.18 25.77
CA ASP A 829 3.25 -9.50 26.25
C ASP A 829 4.80 -9.45 26.39
N SER A 830 5.27 -8.92 27.53
CA SER A 830 6.67 -8.54 27.74
C SER A 830 7.67 -9.70 27.75
N ASP A 831 7.20 -10.95 27.87
CA ASP A 831 8.06 -12.14 27.99
C ASP A 831 7.83 -13.26 26.94
N ASP A 832 6.94 -13.03 25.95
CA ASP A 832 6.60 -13.91 24.82
C ASP A 832 5.89 -15.23 25.22
N ASP A 833 5.18 -15.33 26.36
CA ASP A 833 4.56 -16.58 26.84
C ASP A 833 3.20 -16.95 26.18
N SER A 834 2.50 -16.00 25.54
CA SER A 834 1.15 -16.22 24.98
C SER A 834 1.02 -17.43 24.04
N ILE A 835 -0.17 -18.05 24.07
CA ILE A 835 -0.52 -19.17 23.20
C ILE A 835 -1.13 -18.66 21.89
N LEU A 836 -0.25 -18.24 20.97
CA LEU A 836 -0.54 -17.59 19.68
C LEU A 836 -1.24 -18.44 18.59
N TYR A 837 -1.80 -19.61 18.89
CA TYR A 837 -2.54 -20.40 17.90
C TYR A 837 -3.92 -19.78 17.59
N PRO A 838 -4.45 -19.86 16.35
CA PRO A 838 -5.76 -19.31 16.05
C PRO A 838 -6.93 -20.16 16.61
N ASN A 839 -7.90 -19.49 17.24
CA ASN A 839 -9.10 -20.06 17.87
C ASN A 839 -10.32 -20.17 16.90
N GLU A 840 -11.55 -20.39 17.41
CA GLU A 840 -12.79 -20.44 16.57
C GLU A 840 -13.02 -19.20 15.72
N THR A 841 -12.67 -18.02 16.23
CA THR A 841 -12.94 -16.71 15.63
C THR A 841 -11.73 -16.13 14.93
N GLY A 842 -10.62 -16.87 14.83
CA GLY A 842 -9.38 -16.45 14.19
C GLY A 842 -8.44 -15.64 15.08
N GLY A 843 -8.81 -15.36 16.34
CA GLY A 843 -7.95 -14.69 17.31
C GLY A 843 -7.00 -15.64 18.05
N ILE A 844 -6.16 -15.08 18.93
CA ILE A 844 -5.21 -15.82 19.79
C ILE A 844 -5.94 -16.87 20.66
N THR A 845 -5.31 -18.02 20.93
CA THR A 845 -5.93 -19.12 21.68
C THR A 845 -5.98 -18.84 23.17
N TRP A 846 -4.88 -18.33 23.72
CA TRP A 846 -4.80 -17.82 25.08
C TRP A 846 -3.87 -16.61 25.05
N SER A 847 -4.43 -15.42 25.24
CA SER A 847 -3.64 -14.20 25.40
C SER A 847 -3.30 -14.02 26.88
N MET A 848 -2.01 -13.98 27.15
CA MET A 848 -1.41 -13.57 28.40
C MET A 848 -0.81 -12.20 28.08
N SER A 849 -1.31 -11.18 28.76
CA SER A 849 -0.86 -9.80 28.59
C SER A 849 -0.40 -9.32 29.94
N ASP A 850 0.49 -8.34 29.98
CA ASP A 850 1.07 -7.85 31.23
C ASP A 850 -0.03 -7.43 32.24
N TYR A 851 -1.09 -6.76 31.79
CA TYR A 851 -2.33 -6.50 32.53
C TYR A 851 -2.97 -7.78 33.08
N ARG A 852 -3.13 -8.83 32.28
CA ARG A 852 -3.76 -10.08 32.72
C ARG A 852 -2.92 -10.78 33.77
N GLU A 853 -1.62 -10.79 33.60
CA GLU A 853 -0.68 -11.35 34.55
C GLU A 853 -0.76 -10.63 35.88
N VAL A 854 -0.60 -9.31 35.88
CA VAL A 854 -0.60 -8.51 37.10
C VAL A 854 -1.99 -8.48 37.77
N ILE A 855 -3.07 -8.29 37.01
CA ILE A 855 -4.40 -7.94 37.53
C ILE A 855 -5.35 -9.14 37.62
N VAL A 856 -5.23 -10.12 36.72
CA VAL A 856 -6.16 -11.28 36.65
C VAL A 856 -5.58 -12.53 37.31
N PHE A 857 -4.31 -12.85 37.08
CA PHE A 857 -3.69 -14.09 37.54
C PHE A 857 -2.78 -13.90 38.77
N GLY A 858 -2.09 -12.77 38.88
CA GLY A 858 -1.13 -12.45 39.94
C GLY A 858 0.30 -12.94 39.67
N THR A 859 0.64 -13.18 38.40
CA THR A 859 1.96 -13.62 37.91
C THR A 859 2.91 -12.43 37.67
N ASP A 860 4.18 -12.68 37.39
CA ASP A 860 5.23 -11.67 37.13
C ASP A 860 5.44 -11.54 35.60
N PRO A 861 4.97 -10.46 34.93
CA PRO A 861 4.97 -10.31 33.46
C PRO A 861 6.36 -10.12 32.83
N LEU A 862 7.41 -10.54 33.53
CA LEU A 862 8.80 -10.49 33.12
C LEU A 862 9.48 -11.86 33.24
N ASP A 863 8.75 -12.90 33.66
CA ASP A 863 9.26 -14.27 33.86
C ASP A 863 8.15 -15.31 33.64
N SER A 864 8.06 -15.81 32.40
CA SER A 864 7.10 -16.79 31.84
C SER A 864 6.85 -18.10 32.61
N ASP A 865 7.44 -18.27 33.78
CA ASP A 865 7.39 -19.42 34.68
C ASP A 865 7.57 -18.83 36.10
N THR A 866 6.53 -18.13 36.59
CA THR A 866 6.59 -17.25 37.78
C THR A 866 7.12 -17.97 39.02
N ASP A 867 6.73 -19.24 39.20
CA ASP A 867 7.10 -20.04 40.37
C ASP A 867 8.31 -20.98 40.17
N ASN A 868 8.80 -21.08 38.92
CA ASN A 868 9.97 -21.82 38.48
C ASN A 868 9.82 -23.36 38.59
N ASP A 869 8.63 -23.90 38.36
CA ASP A 869 8.34 -25.35 38.34
C ASP A 869 8.71 -26.03 36.99
N GLY A 870 8.74 -25.26 35.89
CA GLY A 870 9.03 -25.70 34.53
C GLY A 870 7.83 -25.82 33.56
N ILE A 871 6.64 -25.38 33.95
CA ILE A 871 5.48 -25.05 33.10
C ILE A 871 5.50 -23.51 32.86
N SER A 872 4.71 -23.00 31.91
CA SER A 872 4.56 -21.55 31.72
C SER A 872 3.19 -21.07 32.20
N ASP A 873 3.14 -19.82 32.66
CA ASP A 873 1.99 -19.22 33.30
C ASP A 873 0.74 -19.22 32.38
N ALA A 874 0.88 -18.91 31.08
CA ALA A 874 -0.20 -19.06 30.12
C ALA A 874 -0.64 -20.51 29.94
N LEU A 875 0.28 -21.48 30.04
CA LEU A 875 -0.05 -22.88 29.83
C LEU A 875 -0.83 -23.46 31.02
N GLU A 876 -0.42 -23.13 32.23
CA GLU A 876 -1.11 -23.48 33.48
C GLU A 876 -2.50 -22.86 33.56
N THR A 877 -2.59 -21.54 33.36
CA THR A 877 -3.89 -20.84 33.36
C THR A 877 -4.80 -21.37 32.25
N TYR A 878 -4.26 -21.72 31.07
CA TYR A 878 -5.05 -22.30 29.98
C TYR A 878 -5.56 -23.73 30.29
N ILE A 879 -4.74 -24.62 30.87
CA ILE A 879 -5.22 -25.96 31.26
C ILE A 879 -6.18 -25.93 32.46
N SER A 880 -6.01 -24.95 33.37
CA SER A 880 -6.91 -24.68 34.50
C SER A 880 -8.25 -24.08 34.04
N SER A 881 -8.27 -23.29 32.96
CA SER A 881 -9.46 -22.55 32.48
C SER A 881 -10.68 -23.43 32.14
N GLY A 882 -10.46 -24.69 31.77
CA GLY A 882 -11.51 -25.60 31.29
C GLY A 882 -12.09 -25.22 29.92
N THR A 883 -11.46 -24.32 29.18
CA THR A 883 -11.91 -23.88 27.83
C THR A 883 -11.58 -24.88 26.73
N ILE A 884 -10.56 -25.73 26.93
CA ILE A 884 -10.08 -26.72 25.95
C ILE A 884 -11.17 -27.77 25.64
N PRO A 885 -11.65 -27.91 24.38
CA PRO A 885 -12.76 -28.81 24.07
C PRO A 885 -12.45 -30.30 24.29
N ASN A 886 -13.30 -30.98 25.07
CA ASN A 886 -13.17 -32.40 25.44
C ASN A 886 -11.96 -32.74 26.32
N PHE A 887 -11.36 -31.74 26.94
CA PHE A 887 -10.33 -31.87 27.97
C PHE A 887 -10.96 -31.60 29.35
N ASN A 888 -10.46 -32.25 30.40
CA ASN A 888 -10.86 -31.95 31.77
C ASN A 888 -9.80 -31.00 32.34
N PRO A 889 -10.18 -29.86 32.96
CA PRO A 889 -9.20 -28.94 33.52
C PRO A 889 -8.34 -29.62 34.60
N ILE A 890 -7.07 -29.24 34.61
CA ILE A 890 -6.08 -29.59 35.63
C ILE A 890 -5.77 -28.26 36.31
N ASN A 891 -6.11 -28.11 37.58
CA ASN A 891 -6.12 -26.82 38.28
C ASN A 891 -4.81 -26.62 39.05
N VAL A 892 -3.69 -26.49 38.33
CA VAL A 892 -2.40 -26.06 38.89
C VAL A 892 -2.40 -24.54 39.07
N ASP A 893 -1.64 -24.04 40.03
CA ASP A 893 -1.56 -22.63 40.43
C ASP A 893 -0.18 -22.07 40.08
N ALA A 894 -0.10 -21.23 39.03
CA ALA A 894 1.14 -20.62 38.50
C ALA A 894 1.89 -19.67 39.47
N THR A 895 1.54 -19.71 40.76
CA THR A 895 2.21 -18.98 41.83
C THR A 895 2.67 -19.89 42.99
N ASP A 896 2.46 -21.20 42.90
CA ASP A 896 2.79 -22.20 43.91
C ASP A 896 3.28 -23.52 43.27
N PRO A 897 4.61 -23.78 43.24
CA PRO A 897 5.23 -24.76 42.33
C PRO A 897 5.05 -26.23 42.76
N ASP A 898 4.11 -26.52 43.66
CA ASP A 898 3.78 -27.79 44.30
C ASP A 898 2.32 -27.69 44.79
N THR A 899 1.35 -27.80 43.87
CA THR A 899 -0.07 -27.48 44.11
C THR A 899 -0.71 -28.34 45.21
N ASP A 900 -0.16 -29.52 45.52
CA ASP A 900 -0.74 -30.47 46.48
C ASP A 900 0.07 -30.74 47.77
N ASP A 901 1.16 -29.98 47.99
CA ASP A 901 2.01 -29.97 49.21
C ASP A 901 2.77 -31.32 49.45
N ASP A 902 3.01 -32.10 48.39
CA ASP A 902 3.64 -33.43 48.37
C ASP A 902 5.18 -33.38 48.42
N GLY A 903 5.78 -32.40 47.73
CA GLY A 903 7.22 -32.23 47.58
C GLY A 903 7.82 -32.63 46.22
N LEU A 904 6.99 -33.08 45.27
CA LEU A 904 7.24 -33.01 43.83
C LEU A 904 6.81 -31.61 43.32
N LEU A 905 7.31 -31.21 42.15
CA LEU A 905 6.91 -29.94 41.53
C LEU A 905 5.97 -30.23 40.36
N ASP A 906 4.98 -29.39 40.12
CA ASP A 906 3.92 -29.69 39.15
C ASP A 906 4.49 -30.00 37.76
N GLY A 907 5.45 -29.23 37.25
CA GLY A 907 6.15 -29.41 35.97
C GLY A 907 7.11 -30.61 35.91
N VAL A 908 7.41 -31.22 37.05
CA VAL A 908 8.11 -32.52 37.14
C VAL A 908 7.11 -33.68 37.01
N GLU A 909 5.89 -33.51 37.50
CA GLU A 909 4.81 -34.50 37.46
C GLU A 909 3.97 -34.45 36.20
N LEU A 910 3.78 -33.25 35.65
CA LEU A 910 2.88 -32.91 34.56
C LEU A 910 3.68 -32.42 33.36
N TYR A 911 3.76 -33.26 32.34
CA TYR A 911 4.47 -32.90 31.11
C TYR A 911 3.48 -32.68 29.96
N VAL A 912 3.25 -31.42 29.66
CA VAL A 912 2.40 -30.94 28.56
C VAL A 912 3.25 -30.71 27.31
N LYS A 913 2.77 -31.18 26.15
CA LYS A 913 3.45 -30.96 24.87
C LYS A 913 2.48 -30.71 23.73
N ASN A 914 2.84 -29.80 22.84
CA ASN A 914 2.12 -29.64 21.58
C ASN A 914 2.33 -30.88 20.67
N ALA A 915 1.24 -31.49 20.21
CA ALA A 915 1.18 -32.64 19.33
C ALA A 915 1.19 -32.26 17.83
N SER A 916 0.71 -31.05 17.49
CA SER A 916 0.55 -30.57 16.11
C SER A 916 -0.05 -29.15 16.04
N ASP A 917 0.23 -28.44 14.93
CA ASP A 917 -0.42 -27.20 14.47
C ASP A 917 -1.92 -27.37 14.09
N ILE A 918 -2.66 -28.31 14.70
CA ILE A 918 -4.07 -28.53 14.40
C ILE A 918 -4.91 -27.48 15.11
N ILE A 919 -5.50 -26.62 14.29
CA ILE A 919 -6.44 -25.56 14.65
C ILE A 919 -7.69 -26.17 15.32
N TYR A 920 -8.27 -25.41 16.25
CA TYR A 920 -9.54 -25.65 16.93
C TYR A 920 -10.62 -26.27 15.99
N PRO A 921 -11.47 -27.24 16.42
CA PRO A 921 -11.84 -27.66 17.78
C PRO A 921 -11.05 -28.85 18.34
N TYR A 922 -9.90 -29.18 17.75
CA TYR A 922 -9.12 -30.34 18.18
C TYR A 922 -8.07 -29.93 19.21
N VAL A 923 -7.84 -30.79 20.20
CA VAL A 923 -6.81 -30.58 21.23
C VAL A 923 -5.44 -30.65 20.56
N SER A 924 -4.71 -29.54 20.55
CA SER A 924 -3.33 -29.44 20.07
C SER A 924 -2.32 -30.03 21.05
N TYR A 925 -2.65 -30.09 22.35
CA TYR A 925 -1.77 -30.58 23.40
C TYR A 925 -1.98 -32.07 23.72
N TYR A 926 -0.88 -32.74 24.09
CA TYR A 926 -0.90 -34.03 24.77
C TYR A 926 -0.29 -33.89 26.16
N ILE A 927 -0.93 -34.52 27.13
CA ILE A 927 -0.48 -34.55 28.52
C ILE A 927 0.04 -35.94 28.84
N THR A 928 1.17 -35.98 29.52
CA THR A 928 1.80 -37.18 30.04
C THR A 928 2.27 -36.92 31.45
N TYR A 929 2.03 -37.88 32.35
CA TYR A 929 2.58 -37.86 33.71
C TYR A 929 3.86 -38.73 33.70
N PRO A 930 5.07 -38.16 33.49
CA PRO A 930 6.30 -38.95 33.36
C PRO A 930 6.64 -39.79 34.60
N LEU A 931 6.18 -39.37 35.78
CA LEU A 931 6.34 -40.09 37.05
C LEU A 931 5.13 -40.95 37.44
N ASN A 932 4.05 -40.88 36.65
CA ASN A 932 2.71 -41.46 36.90
C ASN A 932 1.94 -40.92 38.12
N SER A 933 2.52 -40.00 38.90
CA SER A 933 1.86 -39.19 39.93
C SER A 933 1.00 -38.06 39.33
N SER A 934 0.31 -37.28 40.17
CA SER A 934 -0.65 -36.26 39.76
C SER A 934 -0.53 -35.01 40.66
N PRO A 935 -0.30 -33.81 40.09
CA PRO A 935 -0.06 -32.54 40.83
C PRO A 935 -1.33 -31.94 41.47
N LEU A 936 -2.25 -32.79 41.89
CA LEU A 936 -3.56 -32.43 42.47
C LEU A 936 -3.99 -33.44 43.56
N SER A 937 -3.14 -34.42 43.87
CA SER A 937 -3.37 -35.51 44.81
C SER A 937 -2.04 -36.13 45.28
N SER A 938 -1.55 -35.68 46.44
CA SER A 938 -0.37 -36.17 47.20
C SER A 938 -0.37 -37.66 47.62
N ASP A 939 -1.24 -38.46 47.02
CA ASP A 939 -1.48 -39.91 47.15
C ASP A 939 -2.38 -40.24 45.93
N THR A 940 -1.78 -40.49 44.77
CA THR A 940 -2.47 -40.55 43.46
C THR A 940 -3.39 -41.76 43.33
N ASP A 941 -3.02 -42.91 43.90
CA ASP A 941 -3.81 -44.14 43.83
C ASP A 941 -4.66 -44.43 45.08
N GLY A 942 -4.37 -43.76 46.20
CA GLY A 942 -5.14 -43.80 47.44
C GLY A 942 -4.79 -44.96 48.36
N ASP A 943 -3.61 -45.57 48.24
CA ASP A 943 -3.16 -46.67 49.09
C ASP A 943 -2.66 -46.20 50.48
N GLY A 944 -2.19 -44.95 50.58
CA GLY A 944 -1.75 -44.29 51.81
C GLY A 944 -0.24 -44.06 51.96
N VAL A 945 0.55 -44.31 50.91
CA VAL A 945 1.88 -43.70 50.71
C VAL A 945 1.71 -42.36 49.97
N ASP A 946 2.67 -41.44 50.10
CA ASP A 946 2.71 -40.18 49.34
C ASP A 946 3.58 -40.34 48.09
N ASP A 947 3.19 -39.75 46.97
CA ASP A 947 3.80 -39.91 45.64
C ASP A 947 5.30 -39.59 45.67
N TYR A 948 5.71 -38.52 46.38
CA TYR A 948 7.10 -38.22 46.65
C TYR A 948 7.87 -39.41 47.25
N ARG A 949 7.32 -40.11 48.25
CA ARG A 949 7.97 -41.27 48.87
C ARG A 949 8.08 -42.41 47.89
N GLU A 950 7.01 -42.70 47.17
CA GLU A 950 6.97 -43.76 46.18
C GLU A 950 8.08 -43.57 45.15
N ILE A 951 8.12 -42.41 44.52
CA ILE A 951 9.05 -42.13 43.41
C ILE A 951 10.49 -41.92 43.91
N ILE A 952 10.70 -41.14 44.98
CA ILE A 952 12.04 -40.70 45.41
C ILE A 952 12.69 -41.65 46.43
N ILE A 953 11.90 -42.34 47.28
CA ILE A 953 12.42 -43.18 48.37
C ILE A 953 12.32 -44.67 48.06
N TYR A 954 11.19 -45.14 47.52
CA TYR A 954 10.93 -46.57 47.30
C TYR A 954 11.11 -47.02 45.84
N ALA A 955 11.10 -46.07 44.90
CA ALA A 955 11.06 -46.27 43.45
C ALA A 955 9.85 -47.09 42.97
N SER A 956 8.75 -47.07 43.73
CA SER A 956 7.45 -47.64 43.36
C SER A 956 6.71 -46.73 42.37
N ASN A 957 5.49 -47.10 42.00
CA ASN A 957 4.74 -46.47 40.92
C ASN A 957 3.39 -45.94 41.40
N ALA A 958 3.33 -44.65 41.75
CA ALA A 958 2.23 -43.93 42.41
C ALA A 958 0.82 -43.97 41.75
N ASN A 959 0.67 -44.68 40.63
CA ASN A 959 -0.62 -44.95 39.98
C ASN A 959 -1.04 -46.42 40.12
N MET A 960 -0.42 -47.18 41.02
CA MET A 960 -0.62 -48.62 41.19
C MET A 960 -0.37 -49.04 42.64
N THR A 961 -1.48 -49.28 43.35
CA THR A 961 -1.56 -49.74 44.74
C THR A 961 -0.96 -51.14 45.01
N ASP A 962 -0.14 -51.65 44.10
CA ASP A 962 0.45 -53.00 44.03
C ASP A 962 1.41 -52.95 42.82
N THR A 963 2.61 -52.41 43.04
CA THR A 963 3.56 -52.06 41.96
C THR A 963 4.09 -53.29 41.24
N ASP A 964 4.51 -54.33 41.97
CA ASP A 964 5.13 -55.53 41.40
C ASP A 964 4.15 -56.69 41.09
N LYS A 965 2.92 -56.65 41.63
CA LYS A 965 1.79 -57.58 41.38
C LYS A 965 1.91 -58.93 42.07
N ASP A 966 2.59 -58.96 43.22
CA ASP A 966 2.58 -60.06 44.18
C ASP A 966 1.22 -60.19 44.91
N GLY A 967 0.57 -59.07 45.21
CA GLY A 967 -0.77 -58.99 45.82
C GLY A 967 -0.84 -58.40 47.23
N LEU A 968 0.29 -57.93 47.79
CA LEU A 968 0.30 -56.88 48.81
C LEU A 968 0.09 -55.50 48.16
N THR A 969 -0.15 -54.46 48.96
CA THR A 969 -0.08 -53.07 48.49
C THR A 969 1.22 -52.42 48.94
N ASP A 970 1.71 -51.44 48.20
CA ASP A 970 2.95 -50.74 48.47
C ASP A 970 2.98 -50.17 49.93
N TYR A 971 1.85 -49.65 50.43
CA TYR A 971 1.64 -49.30 51.85
C TYR A 971 1.79 -50.50 52.81
N GLU A 972 1.16 -51.65 52.51
CA GLU A 972 1.25 -52.85 53.36
C GLU A 972 2.71 -53.33 53.45
N GLU A 973 3.44 -53.31 52.34
CA GLU A 973 4.85 -53.66 52.26
C GLU A 973 5.74 -52.69 53.02
N ILE A 974 5.62 -51.40 52.76
CA ILE A 974 6.46 -50.36 53.38
C ILE A 974 6.17 -50.23 54.89
N VAL A 975 4.90 -50.31 55.30
CA VAL A 975 4.45 -49.90 56.65
C VAL A 975 4.12 -51.09 57.55
N GLU A 976 3.58 -52.20 57.03
CA GLU A 976 3.19 -53.37 57.84
C GLU A 976 4.24 -54.49 57.83
N TYR A 977 4.83 -54.81 56.67
CA TYR A 977 5.71 -55.98 56.50
C TYR A 977 7.21 -55.67 56.38
N ASN A 978 7.59 -54.44 56.02
CA ASN A 978 8.97 -54.01 55.72
C ASN A 978 9.59 -54.81 54.55
N THR A 979 8.81 -55.01 53.50
CA THR A 979 9.21 -55.63 52.22
C THR A 979 9.43 -54.57 51.14
N SER A 980 9.67 -54.97 49.89
CA SER A 980 10.11 -54.11 48.79
C SER A 980 9.07 -54.02 47.65
N PRO A 981 8.33 -52.90 47.50
CA PRO A 981 7.20 -52.79 46.56
C PRO A 981 7.53 -52.91 45.06
N ILE A 982 8.80 -53.02 44.71
CA ILE A 982 9.29 -53.18 43.34
C ILE A 982 9.80 -54.61 43.05
N PHE A 983 9.79 -55.50 44.04
CA PHE A 983 10.31 -56.86 43.97
C PHE A 983 9.36 -57.81 44.70
N TRP A 984 8.56 -58.55 43.91
CA TRP A 984 7.57 -59.54 44.33
C TRP A 984 8.10 -60.68 45.25
N ASP A 985 9.39 -60.66 45.55
CA ASP A 985 10.24 -61.63 46.21
C ASP A 985 11.42 -60.80 46.77
N THR A 986 11.27 -60.29 47.99
CA THR A 986 12.17 -59.31 48.60
C THR A 986 13.55 -59.91 48.92
N ASP A 987 13.57 -61.14 49.44
CA ASP A 987 14.79 -61.80 49.91
C ASP A 987 15.44 -62.75 48.88
N LYS A 988 14.72 -63.10 47.81
CA LYS A 988 15.14 -63.86 46.63
C LYS A 988 15.22 -65.37 46.84
N ASP A 989 14.43 -65.90 47.77
CA ASP A 989 14.21 -67.34 47.95
C ASP A 989 13.31 -67.96 46.85
N ASN A 990 12.63 -67.13 46.05
CA ASN A 990 11.69 -67.46 44.96
C ASN A 990 10.30 -67.97 45.43
N ILE A 991 9.87 -67.60 46.64
CA ILE A 991 8.48 -67.44 47.09
C ILE A 991 8.09 -65.94 46.90
N SER A 992 6.80 -65.58 47.04
CA SER A 992 6.39 -64.16 47.01
C SER A 992 6.04 -63.67 48.40
N ASP A 993 6.34 -62.40 48.69
CA ASP A 993 6.14 -61.76 49.99
C ASP A 993 4.69 -61.94 50.51
N TYR A 994 3.69 -61.78 49.64
CA TYR A 994 2.28 -62.10 49.88
C TYR A 994 2.07 -63.56 50.28
N ASP A 995 2.62 -64.51 49.52
CA ASP A 995 2.45 -65.94 49.74
C ASP A 995 3.15 -66.37 51.05
N GLU A 996 4.21 -65.68 51.46
CA GLU A 996 4.84 -65.86 52.77
C GLU A 996 3.99 -65.32 53.93
N VAL A 997 3.54 -64.06 53.88
CA VAL A 997 2.78 -63.47 55.00
C VAL A 997 1.35 -64.03 55.12
N HIS A 998 0.70 -64.36 54.00
CA HIS A 998 -0.65 -64.98 53.98
C HIS A 998 -0.63 -66.51 54.04
N GLY A 999 0.47 -67.11 53.60
CA GLY A 999 0.85 -68.49 53.81
C GLY A 999 0.58 -69.45 52.65
N PHE A 1000 1.65 -69.83 51.96
CA PHE A 1000 1.66 -70.64 50.76
C PHE A 1000 1.35 -72.13 51.01
N THR A 1001 0.98 -72.85 49.94
CA THR A 1001 0.76 -74.31 50.01
C THR A 1001 1.38 -75.08 48.84
N ALA A 1002 2.56 -75.69 49.08
CA ALA A 1002 3.22 -76.49 48.05
C ALA A 1002 2.33 -77.63 47.53
N SER A 1003 2.16 -77.69 46.21
CA SER A 1003 1.29 -78.67 45.56
C SER A 1003 1.82 -80.11 45.68
N ALA A 1004 1.23 -80.86 46.60
CA ALA A 1004 1.14 -82.33 46.62
C ALA A 1004 2.41 -83.14 46.24
N GLY A 1005 3.45 -83.10 47.09
CA GLY A 1005 4.67 -83.89 46.86
C GLY A 1005 5.47 -84.38 48.09
N TYR A 1006 5.23 -83.84 49.29
CA TYR A 1006 6.08 -83.99 50.47
C TYR A 1006 6.65 -85.40 50.73
N LYS A 1007 7.97 -85.44 51.00
CA LYS A 1007 8.75 -86.59 51.49
C LYS A 1007 8.11 -87.19 52.76
N TYR A 1008 7.48 -86.33 53.57
CA TYR A 1008 6.82 -86.64 54.84
C TYR A 1008 5.30 -86.32 54.83
N PRO A 1009 4.41 -87.34 54.78
CA PRO A 1009 2.99 -87.16 54.43
C PRO A 1009 2.06 -86.66 55.56
N TRP A 1010 2.60 -86.04 56.61
CA TRP A 1010 1.83 -85.43 57.72
C TRP A 1010 1.75 -83.90 57.67
N ILE A 1011 2.54 -83.26 56.81
CA ILE A 1011 2.53 -81.82 56.55
C ILE A 1011 1.25 -81.41 55.80
N LYS A 1012 0.50 -80.45 56.34
CA LYS A 1012 -0.84 -80.00 55.86
C LYS A 1012 -1.28 -78.60 56.34
N VAL A 1013 -0.35 -77.79 56.82
CA VAL A 1013 -0.60 -76.37 57.17
C VAL A 1013 0.00 -75.50 56.07
N PRO A 1014 -0.58 -74.33 55.76
CA PRO A 1014 0.16 -73.29 55.07
C PRO A 1014 1.34 -72.88 55.96
N TYR A 1015 2.48 -72.63 55.33
CA TYR A 1015 3.65 -72.10 56.00
C TYR A 1015 3.65 -70.59 55.88
N VAL A 1016 4.18 -69.92 56.89
CA VAL A 1016 4.41 -68.47 56.90
C VAL A 1016 5.87 -68.35 57.28
N THR A 1017 6.67 -67.72 56.45
CA THR A 1017 8.11 -67.48 56.59
C THR A 1017 8.31 -65.98 56.90
N ASP A 1018 9.53 -65.46 56.89
CA ASP A 1018 9.82 -64.04 57.12
C ASP A 1018 10.34 -63.44 55.80
N PRO A 1019 9.56 -62.65 55.04
CA PRO A 1019 9.85 -62.28 53.63
C PRO A 1019 11.04 -61.32 53.44
N ALA A 1020 11.86 -61.15 54.46
CA ALA A 1020 13.10 -60.40 54.44
C ALA A 1020 14.31 -61.25 54.88
N ASP A 1021 14.12 -62.56 55.06
CA ASP A 1021 15.10 -63.50 55.58
C ASP A 1021 14.96 -64.86 54.86
N PRO A 1022 15.79 -65.12 53.83
CA PRO A 1022 15.53 -66.19 52.85
C PRO A 1022 15.71 -67.60 53.42
N ASP A 1023 16.15 -67.74 54.67
CA ASP A 1023 16.31 -69.00 55.44
C ASP A 1023 15.72 -68.77 56.84
N THR A 1024 14.41 -68.98 56.99
CA THR A 1024 13.64 -68.70 58.22
C THR A 1024 14.11 -69.52 59.43
N ASP A 1025 14.94 -70.56 59.25
CA ASP A 1025 15.36 -71.45 60.33
C ASP A 1025 16.87 -71.64 60.55
N ASP A 1026 17.72 -70.82 59.89
CA ASP A 1026 19.19 -70.78 60.00
C ASP A 1026 19.88 -72.12 59.60
N ASP A 1027 19.30 -72.86 58.64
CA ASP A 1027 19.66 -74.21 58.22
C ASP A 1027 20.73 -74.27 57.11
N LEU A 1028 20.94 -73.14 56.42
CA LEU A 1028 21.69 -72.96 55.18
C LEU A 1028 20.92 -73.38 53.90
N LEU A 1029 19.60 -73.52 53.92
CA LEU A 1029 18.79 -73.72 52.71
C LEU A 1029 17.76 -72.60 52.57
N PRO A 1030 17.58 -72.02 51.37
CA PRO A 1030 16.52 -71.05 51.18
C PRO A 1030 15.14 -71.69 51.34
N ASP A 1031 14.20 -70.98 51.95
CA ASP A 1031 12.84 -71.46 52.24
C ASP A 1031 12.14 -71.95 50.96
N GLY A 1032 12.29 -71.23 49.86
CA GLY A 1032 11.81 -71.58 48.54
C GLY A 1032 12.51 -72.79 47.93
N TYR A 1033 13.81 -73.01 48.18
CA TYR A 1033 14.50 -74.23 47.76
C TYR A 1033 13.93 -75.45 48.50
N GLU A 1034 13.74 -75.34 49.81
CA GLU A 1034 13.10 -76.38 50.61
C GLU A 1034 11.68 -76.71 50.13
N VAL A 1035 10.88 -75.68 49.86
CA VAL A 1035 9.47 -75.81 49.47
C VAL A 1035 9.32 -76.28 48.02
N GLN A 1036 10.22 -75.88 47.12
CA GLN A 1036 10.16 -76.15 45.68
C GLN A 1036 10.95 -77.39 45.25
N ILE A 1037 12.13 -77.64 45.80
CA ILE A 1037 13.02 -78.75 45.42
C ILE A 1037 12.92 -79.92 46.39
N LEU A 1038 13.33 -79.73 47.66
CA LEU A 1038 13.47 -80.84 48.64
C LEU A 1038 12.14 -81.37 49.19
N LYS A 1039 11.12 -80.52 49.24
CA LYS A 1039 9.81 -80.72 49.88
C LYS A 1039 9.92 -81.00 51.38
N SER A 1040 10.74 -80.20 52.05
CA SER A 1040 10.98 -80.16 53.50
C SER A 1040 10.11 -79.07 54.18
N ASN A 1041 10.59 -78.39 55.22
CA ASN A 1041 9.78 -77.55 56.10
C ASN A 1041 10.60 -76.32 56.57
N PRO A 1042 10.34 -75.12 56.00
CA PRO A 1042 11.18 -73.90 56.16
C PRO A 1042 10.96 -73.18 57.48
N ARG A 1043 10.90 -73.96 58.57
CA ARG A 1043 10.76 -73.53 59.95
C ARG A 1043 11.39 -74.53 60.94
N ARG A 1044 12.28 -75.44 60.49
CA ARG A 1044 12.91 -76.50 61.28
C ARG A 1044 14.25 -77.02 60.69
N GLU A 1045 15.33 -76.48 61.24
CA GLU A 1045 16.78 -76.80 61.12
C GLU A 1045 17.26 -78.27 61.03
N ASP A 1046 16.40 -79.27 61.22
CA ASP A 1046 16.72 -80.71 61.14
C ASP A 1046 15.39 -81.47 61.08
N GLU A 1047 14.94 -81.86 59.88
CA GLU A 1047 13.64 -82.52 59.70
C GLU A 1047 13.66 -83.97 60.24
N ASN A 1048 14.84 -84.56 60.46
CA ASN A 1048 14.99 -85.98 60.79
C ASN A 1048 15.54 -86.32 62.19
N ASP A 1049 15.79 -85.31 63.03
CA ASP A 1049 16.35 -85.34 64.39
C ASP A 1049 17.68 -86.12 64.47
N ASN A 1050 18.63 -85.85 63.56
CA ASN A 1050 19.92 -86.56 63.47
C ASN A 1050 21.16 -85.80 64.00
N ASP A 1051 21.00 -84.56 64.46
CA ASP A 1051 22.05 -83.62 64.90
C ASP A 1051 22.95 -83.08 63.74
N ILE A 1052 22.42 -82.99 62.50
CA ILE A 1052 23.02 -82.35 61.30
C ILE A 1052 21.92 -81.47 60.68
N LEU A 1053 22.27 -80.27 60.22
CA LEU A 1053 21.36 -79.37 59.49
C LEU A 1053 20.99 -79.97 58.13
N ASP A 1054 19.75 -79.78 57.66
CA ASP A 1054 19.29 -80.37 56.39
C ASP A 1054 20.13 -79.80 55.21
N GLY A 1055 20.52 -78.51 55.24
CA GLY A 1055 21.47 -77.87 54.31
C GLY A 1055 22.90 -78.43 54.28
N LEU A 1056 23.28 -79.27 55.25
CA LEU A 1056 24.54 -80.02 55.26
C LEU A 1056 24.35 -81.54 55.07
N GLU A 1057 23.11 -82.02 54.90
CA GLU A 1057 22.79 -83.41 54.57
C GLU A 1057 22.58 -83.64 53.07
N PHE A 1058 22.16 -82.61 52.32
CA PHE A 1058 21.90 -82.71 50.87
C PHE A 1058 23.08 -82.25 49.99
N ASP A 1059 23.19 -82.95 48.85
CA ASP A 1059 24.19 -82.84 47.77
C ASP A 1059 23.41 -83.36 46.56
N THR A 1060 22.76 -82.44 45.83
CA THR A 1060 21.64 -82.75 44.92
C THR A 1060 22.11 -83.13 43.51
N ASP A 1061 23.29 -82.71 43.10
CA ASP A 1061 23.89 -83.06 41.80
C ASP A 1061 25.03 -84.11 41.87
N GLU A 1062 25.42 -84.54 43.07
CA GLU A 1062 26.45 -85.54 43.38
C GLU A 1062 27.90 -85.09 43.07
N ASP A 1063 28.17 -83.79 43.08
CA ASP A 1063 29.50 -83.15 42.97
C ASP A 1063 30.40 -83.39 44.21
N GLY A 1064 29.82 -83.34 45.40
CA GLY A 1064 30.50 -83.52 46.68
C GLY A 1064 30.68 -82.26 47.54
N LEU A 1065 30.27 -81.09 47.06
CA LEU A 1065 29.81 -79.96 47.88
C LEU A 1065 28.40 -80.27 48.42
N ALA A 1066 27.86 -79.41 49.29
CA ALA A 1066 26.54 -79.61 49.88
C ALA A 1066 25.67 -78.41 49.54
N ASP A 1067 24.39 -78.66 49.28
CA ASP A 1067 23.44 -77.67 48.72
C ASP A 1067 23.47 -76.33 49.50
N GLY A 1068 23.57 -76.38 50.84
CA GLY A 1068 23.62 -75.17 51.66
C GLY A 1068 24.98 -74.46 51.77
N LEU A 1069 26.08 -75.17 51.46
CA LEU A 1069 27.39 -74.53 51.29
C LEU A 1069 27.45 -73.78 49.97
N GLU A 1070 26.85 -74.34 48.92
CA GLU A 1070 26.70 -73.69 47.62
C GLU A 1070 25.93 -72.37 47.72
N PHE A 1071 24.79 -72.36 48.43
CA PHE A 1071 24.05 -71.12 48.66
C PHE A 1071 24.81 -70.11 49.55
N TYR A 1072 25.15 -70.45 50.80
CA TYR A 1072 25.55 -69.45 51.80
C TYR A 1072 27.06 -69.29 52.02
N VAL A 1073 27.89 -70.17 51.44
CA VAL A 1073 29.36 -70.10 51.58
C VAL A 1073 30.06 -69.78 50.27
N TYR A 1074 29.55 -70.31 49.14
CA TYR A 1074 30.12 -70.12 47.81
C TYR A 1074 29.25 -69.30 46.85
N ASN A 1075 27.97 -69.06 47.19
CA ASN A 1075 27.04 -68.19 46.47
C ASN A 1075 26.93 -68.51 44.97
N THR A 1076 26.81 -69.80 44.64
CA THR A 1076 26.73 -70.29 43.26
C THR A 1076 25.33 -70.04 42.65
N SER A 1077 25.29 -69.61 41.38
CA SER A 1077 24.07 -69.01 40.81
C SER A 1077 23.03 -70.03 40.34
N MET A 1078 21.91 -70.14 41.07
CA MET A 1078 20.80 -71.05 40.76
C MET A 1078 20.14 -70.84 39.38
N TYR A 1079 20.31 -69.67 38.74
CA TYR A 1079 19.63 -69.33 37.48
C TYR A 1079 20.53 -68.69 36.40
N PRO A 1080 20.46 -69.14 35.13
CA PRO A 1080 19.87 -70.38 34.62
C PRO A 1080 20.96 -71.43 34.32
N GLY A 1081 21.34 -72.21 35.35
CA GLY A 1081 22.15 -73.42 35.15
C GLY A 1081 23.41 -73.58 36.00
N GLY A 1082 23.57 -72.88 37.13
CA GLY A 1082 24.57 -73.19 38.16
C GLY A 1082 23.90 -73.55 39.50
N GLY A 1083 24.70 -73.61 40.55
CA GLY A 1083 24.27 -73.95 41.91
C GLY A 1083 23.93 -75.43 42.10
N PRO A 1084 23.16 -75.80 43.16
CA PRO A 1084 22.91 -77.19 43.62
C PRO A 1084 22.18 -78.15 42.66
N LEU A 1085 22.13 -77.81 41.39
CA LEU A 1085 21.49 -78.56 40.30
C LEU A 1085 22.44 -78.76 39.11
N ASN A 1086 23.67 -78.20 39.13
CA ASN A 1086 24.69 -78.37 38.09
C ASN A 1086 26.11 -78.42 38.69
N PRO A 1087 26.84 -79.54 38.55
CA PRO A 1087 28.10 -79.80 39.25
C PRO A 1087 29.32 -79.15 38.56
N ASP A 1088 29.17 -77.91 38.08
CA ASP A 1088 30.11 -77.08 37.29
C ASP A 1088 29.42 -75.71 37.12
N SER A 1089 29.30 -74.95 38.21
CA SER A 1089 28.38 -73.80 38.35
C SER A 1089 28.65 -72.64 37.40
N ASP A 1090 29.92 -72.32 37.19
CA ASP A 1090 30.39 -71.23 36.32
C ASP A 1090 30.71 -71.69 34.88
N MET A 1091 30.66 -73.00 34.64
CA MET A 1091 30.86 -73.69 33.35
C MET A 1091 32.28 -73.60 32.80
N ASP A 1092 33.27 -73.49 33.69
CA ASP A 1092 34.69 -73.44 33.38
C ASP A 1092 35.29 -74.83 33.04
N GLY A 1093 34.67 -75.90 33.56
CA GLY A 1093 35.06 -77.29 33.36
C GLY A 1093 35.71 -77.99 34.57
N LEU A 1094 35.78 -77.34 35.73
CA LEU A 1094 35.94 -77.98 37.03
C LEU A 1094 34.58 -78.41 37.62
N SER A 1095 34.53 -78.76 38.89
CA SER A 1095 33.28 -79.05 39.61
C SER A 1095 33.38 -78.37 40.97
N ASP A 1096 32.31 -77.79 41.46
CA ASP A 1096 32.32 -76.91 42.63
C ASP A 1096 33.02 -77.53 43.85
N GLY A 1097 32.71 -78.80 44.16
CA GLY A 1097 33.36 -79.57 45.23
C GLY A 1097 34.82 -79.94 44.91
N SER A 1098 35.21 -80.08 43.65
CA SER A 1098 36.61 -80.22 43.25
C SER A 1098 37.37 -78.92 43.48
N GLU A 1099 36.78 -77.78 43.16
CA GLU A 1099 37.35 -76.46 43.34
C GLU A 1099 37.56 -76.18 44.82
N VAL A 1100 36.48 -76.23 45.60
CA VAL A 1100 36.49 -76.00 47.05
C VAL A 1100 37.45 -76.94 47.79
N TYR A 1101 37.42 -78.25 47.50
CA TYR A 1101 38.16 -79.24 48.31
C TYR A 1101 39.52 -79.68 47.73
N ILE A 1102 39.83 -79.39 46.46
CA ILE A 1102 41.06 -79.86 45.79
C ILE A 1102 41.93 -78.70 45.29
N TYR A 1103 41.36 -77.72 44.58
CA TYR A 1103 42.13 -76.70 43.85
C TYR A 1103 42.25 -75.36 44.61
N GLY A 1104 41.18 -74.94 45.28
CA GLY A 1104 41.09 -73.69 46.03
C GLY A 1104 40.64 -72.48 45.22
N THR A 1105 40.06 -72.72 44.03
CA THR A 1105 39.37 -71.75 43.16
C THR A 1105 37.96 -71.45 43.68
N ASP A 1106 37.34 -70.39 43.16
CA ASP A 1106 35.99 -69.95 43.55
C ASP A 1106 34.96 -70.50 42.54
N PRO A 1107 34.08 -71.46 42.92
CA PRO A 1107 33.20 -72.16 41.98
C PRO A 1107 32.07 -71.30 41.40
N ALA A 1108 32.01 -70.02 41.76
CA ALA A 1108 31.11 -69.03 41.18
C ALA A 1108 31.81 -68.09 40.18
N ASP A 1109 33.14 -68.19 40.01
CA ASP A 1109 33.96 -67.29 39.20
C ASP A 1109 34.93 -68.06 38.30
N PRO A 1110 34.67 -68.18 36.98
CA PRO A 1110 35.37 -69.11 36.09
C PRO A 1110 36.80 -68.69 35.73
N ASP A 1111 37.38 -67.70 36.40
CA ASP A 1111 38.72 -67.11 36.22
C ASP A 1111 39.14 -66.46 37.56
N THR A 1112 39.40 -67.27 38.59
CA THR A 1112 39.58 -66.84 40.00
C THR A 1112 40.66 -65.75 40.20
N ASP A 1113 41.58 -65.56 39.24
CA ASP A 1113 42.66 -64.57 39.33
C ASP A 1113 42.63 -63.40 38.31
N ASP A 1114 41.53 -63.26 37.56
CA ASP A 1114 41.25 -62.16 36.62
C ASP A 1114 42.28 -62.03 35.45
N ASP A 1115 42.90 -63.13 35.00
CA ASP A 1115 43.92 -63.06 33.93
C ASP A 1115 43.38 -63.14 32.49
N GLY A 1116 42.18 -63.68 32.32
CA GLY A 1116 41.51 -63.95 31.04
C GLY A 1116 41.60 -65.41 30.57
N ILE A 1117 41.94 -66.35 31.45
CA ILE A 1117 42.05 -67.79 31.19
C ILE A 1117 41.29 -68.54 32.27
N LEU A 1118 40.37 -69.43 31.87
CA LEU A 1118 39.54 -70.16 32.82
C LEU A 1118 40.34 -71.15 33.69
N ASP A 1119 39.95 -71.34 34.94
CA ASP A 1119 40.68 -72.15 35.93
C ASP A 1119 40.80 -73.64 35.51
N GLY A 1120 39.73 -74.23 35.00
CA GLY A 1120 39.67 -75.55 34.38
C GLY A 1120 40.52 -75.62 33.12
N ALA A 1121 40.69 -74.52 32.39
CA ALA A 1121 41.61 -74.45 31.26
C ALA A 1121 43.08 -74.36 31.70
N GLU A 1122 43.38 -73.63 32.78
CA GLU A 1122 44.67 -73.56 33.46
C GLU A 1122 45.09 -74.95 33.99
N ILE A 1123 44.22 -75.58 34.78
CA ILE A 1123 44.40 -76.95 35.31
C ILE A 1123 44.56 -77.98 34.19
N ALA A 1124 43.85 -77.83 33.06
CA ALA A 1124 43.99 -78.71 31.90
C ALA A 1124 45.35 -78.57 31.18
N VAL A 1125 45.98 -77.39 31.16
CA VAL A 1125 47.33 -77.20 30.59
C VAL A 1125 48.46 -77.38 31.63
N GLY A 1126 48.13 -77.28 32.91
CA GLY A 1126 49.04 -77.45 34.05
C GLY A 1126 49.69 -76.15 34.54
N THR A 1127 49.03 -75.01 34.38
CA THR A 1127 49.28 -73.75 35.08
C THR A 1127 48.54 -73.74 36.44
N ASP A 1128 48.54 -72.62 37.16
CA ASP A 1128 48.14 -72.54 38.59
C ASP A 1128 47.07 -71.44 38.74
N PRO A 1129 45.76 -71.78 38.80
CA PRO A 1129 44.61 -70.86 38.63
C PRO A 1129 44.39 -69.87 39.80
N LEU A 1130 45.43 -69.63 40.59
CA LEU A 1130 45.43 -68.69 41.71
C LEU A 1130 46.61 -67.70 41.58
N VAL A 1131 47.27 -67.67 40.41
CA VAL A 1131 48.53 -66.96 40.12
C VAL A 1131 48.67 -66.54 38.63
N TYR A 1132 47.94 -65.50 38.21
CA TYR A 1132 48.09 -64.69 36.99
C TYR A 1132 49.11 -65.21 35.97
N THR A 1133 48.61 -65.97 35.00
CA THR A 1133 49.35 -66.58 33.89
C THR A 1133 49.39 -65.63 32.69
N GLU A 1134 50.60 -65.22 32.25
CA GLU A 1134 50.69 -64.45 31.00
C GLU A 1134 50.21 -65.31 29.80
N TRP A 1135 49.42 -64.72 28.88
CA TRP A 1135 48.89 -65.44 27.69
C TRP A 1135 49.96 -66.17 26.85
N ASP A 1136 51.20 -65.66 26.81
CA ASP A 1136 52.33 -66.34 26.15
C ASP A 1136 52.83 -67.59 26.93
N GLU A 1137 52.69 -67.62 28.25
CA GLU A 1137 52.95 -68.77 29.12
C GLU A 1137 51.85 -69.84 28.96
N TYR A 1138 50.58 -69.45 29.05
CA TYR A 1138 49.44 -70.33 28.74
C TYR A 1138 49.54 -70.93 27.35
N VAL A 1139 49.79 -70.12 26.32
CA VAL A 1139 49.92 -70.61 24.94
C VAL A 1139 51.13 -71.53 24.77
N GLU A 1140 52.22 -71.38 25.53
CA GLU A 1140 53.34 -72.32 25.50
C GLU A 1140 53.03 -73.62 26.27
N ALA A 1141 52.35 -73.57 27.41
CA ALA A 1141 51.81 -74.74 28.12
C ALA A 1141 50.83 -75.52 27.22
N LEU A 1142 49.88 -74.83 26.61
CA LEU A 1142 48.94 -75.37 25.62
C LEU A 1142 49.66 -75.93 24.38
N ARG A 1143 50.75 -75.32 23.89
CA ARG A 1143 51.57 -75.91 22.80
C ARG A 1143 52.30 -77.17 23.22
N ILE A 1144 52.77 -77.24 24.47
CA ILE A 1144 53.39 -78.44 25.05
C ILE A 1144 52.35 -79.57 25.15
N LEU A 1145 51.11 -79.24 25.55
CA LEU A 1145 49.97 -80.16 25.60
C LEU A 1145 49.52 -80.63 24.18
N LEU A 1146 49.30 -79.69 23.26
CA LEU A 1146 48.69 -79.94 21.93
C LEU A 1146 49.63 -80.55 20.88
N GLY A 1147 50.95 -80.53 21.10
CA GLY A 1147 51.87 -81.46 20.43
C GLY A 1147 51.88 -81.46 18.88
N ASN A 1148 51.77 -80.29 18.23
CA ASN A 1148 52.05 -80.11 16.79
C ASN A 1148 51.04 -80.73 15.79
N ASN A 1149 49.74 -80.68 16.13
CA ASN A 1149 48.63 -81.31 15.40
C ASN A 1149 47.72 -80.27 14.70
N TYR A 1150 47.35 -80.51 13.42
CA TYR A 1150 46.43 -79.67 12.64
C TYR A 1150 45.62 -80.48 11.62
N ILE A 1151 44.32 -80.18 11.51
CA ILE A 1151 43.40 -80.68 10.46
C ILE A 1151 43.33 -79.66 9.31
N LYS A 1152 43.26 -80.11 8.05
CA LYS A 1152 43.19 -79.22 6.88
C LYS A 1152 42.34 -79.77 5.73
N ILE A 1153 41.24 -79.08 5.43
CA ILE A 1153 40.38 -79.38 4.27
C ILE A 1153 41.16 -79.14 2.96
N LEU A 1154 41.19 -80.12 2.07
CA LEU A 1154 41.85 -80.08 0.75
C LEU A 1154 40.87 -79.81 -0.39
N THR A 1155 39.71 -80.48 -0.39
CA THR A 1155 38.61 -80.27 -1.33
C THR A 1155 37.25 -80.37 -0.63
N PRO A 1156 36.19 -79.72 -1.14
CA PRO A 1156 36.22 -78.72 -2.21
C PRO A 1156 36.92 -77.41 -1.79
N ARG A 1157 37.42 -76.64 -2.77
CA ARG A 1157 38.04 -75.32 -2.57
C ARG A 1157 37.77 -74.44 -3.78
N GLY A 1158 37.20 -73.24 -3.55
CA GLY A 1158 36.84 -72.30 -4.62
C GLY A 1158 35.63 -72.76 -5.45
N SER A 1159 35.40 -72.11 -6.59
CA SER A 1159 34.24 -72.36 -7.45
C SER A 1159 34.27 -73.76 -8.06
N ILE A 1160 33.26 -74.56 -7.74
CA ILE A 1160 33.09 -75.94 -8.22
C ILE A 1160 32.37 -75.93 -9.57
N ILE A 1161 32.91 -76.64 -10.57
CA ILE A 1161 32.33 -76.75 -11.93
C ILE A 1161 31.69 -78.14 -12.17
N ASP A 1162 31.96 -79.12 -11.30
CA ASP A 1162 31.46 -80.49 -11.38
C ASP A 1162 30.63 -80.81 -10.13
N LYS A 1163 29.42 -81.37 -10.30
CA LYS A 1163 28.49 -81.63 -9.19
C LYS A 1163 28.93 -82.79 -8.28
N PHE A 1164 29.97 -83.54 -8.63
CA PHE A 1164 30.42 -84.74 -7.93
C PHE A 1164 31.83 -84.60 -7.30
N VAL A 1165 32.10 -83.51 -6.58
CA VAL A 1165 33.40 -83.26 -5.93
C VAL A 1165 33.46 -83.81 -4.51
N ASP A 1166 34.44 -84.68 -4.24
CA ASP A 1166 34.74 -85.24 -2.92
C ASP A 1166 35.06 -84.18 -1.86
N VAL A 1167 34.61 -84.41 -0.62
CA VAL A 1167 35.21 -83.78 0.56
C VAL A 1167 36.45 -84.57 0.96
N ARG A 1168 37.59 -83.88 1.04
CA ARG A 1168 38.89 -84.47 1.40
C ARG A 1168 39.59 -83.62 2.44
N VAL A 1169 40.13 -84.25 3.47
CA VAL A 1169 40.80 -83.60 4.59
C VAL A 1169 42.13 -84.31 4.84
N ILE A 1170 43.21 -83.55 5.02
CA ILE A 1170 44.48 -84.10 5.49
C ILE A 1170 44.66 -83.77 6.97
N ASN A 1171 45.17 -84.75 7.70
CA ASN A 1171 45.47 -84.70 9.12
C ASN A 1171 46.81 -85.39 9.33
N LYS A 1172 47.54 -84.98 10.38
CA LYS A 1172 48.85 -85.52 10.75
C LYS A 1172 48.83 -86.37 12.02
N THR A 1173 47.64 -86.53 12.59
CA THR A 1173 47.31 -87.26 13.83
C THR A 1173 46.43 -88.47 13.49
N ASP A 1174 46.46 -89.53 14.30
CA ASP A 1174 45.55 -90.68 14.13
C ASP A 1174 44.26 -90.44 14.94
N PHE A 1175 43.15 -90.07 14.29
CA PHE A 1175 41.82 -90.06 14.92
C PHE A 1175 41.08 -91.37 14.67
N SER A 1176 40.20 -91.75 15.60
CA SER A 1176 39.34 -92.94 15.47
C SER A 1176 38.21 -92.73 14.47
N GLU A 1177 37.60 -91.55 14.51
CA GLU A 1177 36.53 -91.11 13.62
C GLU A 1177 36.75 -89.62 13.31
N MET A 1178 36.25 -89.15 12.16
CA MET A 1178 36.24 -87.75 11.75
C MET A 1178 34.99 -87.55 10.89
N TRP A 1179 34.31 -86.43 10.99
CA TRP A 1179 33.10 -86.15 10.22
C TRP A 1179 33.04 -84.69 9.78
N PHE A 1180 32.13 -84.39 8.85
CA PHE A 1180 31.92 -83.04 8.35
C PHE A 1180 30.43 -82.75 8.20
N ARG A 1181 30.08 -81.47 8.26
CA ARG A 1181 28.75 -80.96 7.89
C ARG A 1181 28.90 -79.77 6.96
N TYR A 1182 27.86 -79.44 6.22
CA TYR A 1182 27.87 -78.30 5.30
C TYR A 1182 26.54 -77.57 5.28
N LYS A 1183 26.56 -76.26 5.02
CA LYS A 1183 25.35 -75.47 4.76
C LYS A 1183 25.44 -74.76 3.42
N LYS A 1184 24.30 -74.58 2.75
CA LYS A 1184 24.17 -73.71 1.56
C LYS A 1184 23.96 -72.27 2.05
N GLU A 1185 24.46 -71.29 1.30
CA GLU A 1185 24.24 -69.87 1.58
C GLU A 1185 22.72 -69.57 1.68
N GLY A 1186 22.24 -69.19 2.87
CA GLY A 1186 20.81 -68.96 3.16
C GLY A 1186 20.02 -70.18 3.68
N GLY A 1187 20.66 -71.28 4.09
CA GLY A 1187 19.99 -72.45 4.66
C GLY A 1187 20.71 -73.06 5.87
N GLU A 1188 20.06 -74.05 6.49
CA GLU A 1188 20.56 -74.79 7.66
C GLU A 1188 21.74 -75.72 7.31
N TYR A 1189 22.42 -76.23 8.35
CA TYR A 1189 23.45 -77.26 8.21
C TYR A 1189 22.84 -78.62 7.88
N SER A 1190 23.58 -79.40 7.10
CA SER A 1190 23.32 -80.81 6.86
C SER A 1190 23.48 -81.67 8.11
N ASP A 1191 22.98 -82.90 8.04
CA ASP A 1191 23.42 -84.00 8.91
C ASP A 1191 24.96 -84.15 8.90
N ASN A 1192 25.49 -84.80 9.94
CA ASN A 1192 26.92 -85.09 10.08
C ASN A 1192 27.33 -86.29 9.21
N TYR A 1193 28.27 -86.09 8.30
CA TYR A 1193 28.79 -87.13 7.40
C TYR A 1193 30.18 -87.61 7.83
N SER A 1194 30.27 -88.86 8.28
CA SER A 1194 31.54 -89.49 8.65
C SER A 1194 32.48 -89.64 7.45
N LEU A 1195 33.67 -89.08 7.55
CA LEU A 1195 34.75 -89.26 6.60
C LEU A 1195 35.39 -90.64 6.80
N THR A 1196 35.82 -91.28 5.70
CA THR A 1196 36.58 -92.54 5.76
C THR A 1196 38.05 -92.25 5.48
N TYR A 1197 38.95 -92.73 6.36
CA TYR A 1197 40.39 -92.59 6.13
C TYR A 1197 40.88 -93.51 4.99
N ASP A 1198 41.50 -92.92 3.96
CA ASP A 1198 42.23 -93.61 2.90
C ASP A 1198 43.73 -93.69 3.24
N PRO A 1199 44.25 -94.87 3.63
CA PRO A 1199 45.65 -95.03 4.00
C PRO A 1199 46.62 -94.89 2.81
N SER A 1200 46.11 -94.91 1.56
CA SER A 1200 46.94 -94.84 0.36
C SER A 1200 47.26 -93.39 -0.06
N THR A 1201 46.42 -92.43 0.33
CA THR A 1201 46.61 -90.99 0.07
C THR A 1201 46.81 -90.16 1.35
N LEU A 1202 46.72 -90.80 2.52
CA LEU A 1202 46.83 -90.19 3.86
C LEU A 1202 45.78 -89.08 4.07
N GLN A 1203 44.55 -89.33 3.64
CA GLN A 1203 43.44 -88.36 3.64
C GLN A 1203 42.16 -89.01 4.16
N TRP A 1204 41.37 -88.23 4.87
CA TRP A 1204 39.99 -88.53 5.23
C TRP A 1204 39.08 -88.07 4.08
N VAL A 1205 38.21 -88.95 3.57
CA VAL A 1205 37.47 -88.74 2.32
C VAL A 1205 35.99 -89.11 2.45
N TYR A 1206 35.13 -88.34 1.81
CA TYR A 1206 33.72 -88.68 1.54
C TYR A 1206 33.35 -88.29 0.11
N SER A 1207 32.75 -89.23 -0.63
CA SER A 1207 32.55 -89.14 -2.09
C SER A 1207 31.10 -89.20 -2.56
N ASP A 1208 30.14 -89.52 -1.70
CA ASP A 1208 28.74 -89.75 -2.09
C ASP A 1208 27.87 -88.48 -2.02
N ILE A 1209 28.51 -87.31 -1.99
CA ILE A 1209 27.86 -85.99 -1.96
C ILE A 1209 27.69 -85.42 -3.38
N VAL A 1210 26.50 -84.89 -3.68
CA VAL A 1210 26.19 -84.22 -4.95
C VAL A 1210 25.87 -82.77 -4.68
N TRP A 1211 26.74 -81.88 -5.13
CA TRP A 1211 26.59 -80.43 -4.93
C TRP A 1211 25.63 -79.84 -5.97
N GLU A 1212 24.63 -79.11 -5.49
CA GLU A 1212 23.86 -78.23 -6.36
C GLU A 1212 24.62 -76.94 -6.66
N GLU A 1213 24.08 -76.12 -7.57
CA GLU A 1213 24.66 -74.83 -7.90
C GLU A 1213 24.37 -73.84 -6.76
N GLY A 1214 25.41 -73.20 -6.23
CA GLY A 1214 25.35 -72.30 -5.07
C GLY A 1214 26.70 -72.18 -4.33
N LYS A 1215 26.76 -71.33 -3.29
CA LYS A 1215 27.88 -71.28 -2.34
C LYS A 1215 27.58 -72.16 -1.12
N TYR A 1216 28.63 -72.72 -0.52
CA TYR A 1216 28.55 -73.60 0.64
C TYR A 1216 29.66 -73.30 1.65
N THR A 1217 29.34 -73.44 2.94
CA THR A 1217 30.31 -73.47 4.04
C THR A 1217 30.43 -74.90 4.55
N ILE A 1218 31.66 -75.37 4.83
CA ILE A 1218 31.95 -76.73 5.28
C ILE A 1218 32.76 -76.67 6.58
N GLU A 1219 32.33 -77.43 7.57
CA GLU A 1219 32.99 -77.61 8.87
C GLU A 1219 33.38 -79.08 9.04
N VAL A 1220 34.53 -79.33 9.66
CA VAL A 1220 35.08 -80.67 9.90
C VAL A 1220 35.45 -80.78 11.36
N PHE A 1221 35.06 -81.89 11.97
CA PHE A 1221 35.24 -82.24 13.37
C PHE A 1221 35.95 -83.61 13.45
#